data_AF-A0A8S2SHQ3-F1
#
_entry.id   AF-A0A8S2SHQ3-F1
#
_cell.length_a   1.000
_cell.length_b   1.000
_cell.length_c   1.000
_cell.angle_alpha   90.00
_cell.angle_beta   90.00
_cell.angle_gamma   90.00
#
_symmetry.space_group_name_H-M   'P 1'
#
loop_
_entity.id
_entity.type
_entity.pdbx_description
1 polymer ?
#
loop_
_entity_poly.entity_id
_entity_poly.type
_entity_poly.pdbx_seq_one_letter_code
_entity_poly.pdbx_strand_id
1 'polypeptide(L)'
;MYFCSDWITEELNRHRPLLGDCLSSFASCFPIAFFEPEFNGNNKHASNISQLSPEANDVMTNVARTIPHLTKVITEIEEHAESKATYEDAPFVVEVILPCVCSYLPFWWSVGPQKNKQSTEPKVTNVTVEHMNSVLGSVLKLVHNNIDANEAPWMKRIAVYTQAIILNSSTTLLEPYLLPVSERLKIKCEDLYAQEQALKHATRLESSEREDLESNLMKNYEILVRDVYAFGPLLIKYVDIHRSYWLKNGDLHADHLFANMAVVFSTWCRSKYFKREEINFVTQHEIDNTSMLMPSGTNQTTNATDGTMKTYSDDSSDGALSGKMKRKKRRLDKEKFTSLSVACIKRLLPIGMNTFGGREQELVQLAKHKMIEMKIAHDEKIENPTEEQMILDLTGDQEESVEEFLRDIFFAQEQGELVNKNNWQSALYRKIGSKSHQTGVVHSQESSMKHMLKMAKVLFGLNFVDHPPTHRRGTWRKLVSSQRKKAIMACFRMAPLHSVPRHRAMNMFLRAYRELWLEAEEDARARLIEHLCEELQETNDQEVATIKEETESETENLTLTATVRPDPLRQLLQCLNRAATTAQMFSITEDVIYLSYADIMSKSCVIEDDDDDNGAEEVKSFQEQEMEKQKLLYEQNRLANRGAAETVLLYISASKGENNEMLQRTLQLGISLLHGGNREVQKRMLDYLKETKDVGCFTSLATLMANCSVLDLDTFERNIKAEVLGVGADGMAGEKNLHDADFTISLFRFCQLLCEGHNLEFQNYLRSQTGSNTNVNIIICTVDYLLTLQESLMDFYWHYSGKETVDAHGKENFCRAINVAKQVFNTLTEYIQ
;
A
#
# COMPACT_ATOMS: atom_id res chain seq x y z
N MET A 1 24.82 -27.62 50.13
CA MET A 1 25.02 -28.61 49.04
C MET A 1 23.80 -28.70 48.12
N TYR A 2 22.55 -28.76 48.61
CA TYR A 2 21.34 -28.80 47.76
C TYR A 2 21.24 -27.64 46.74
N PHE A 3 21.41 -26.38 47.15
CA PHE A 3 21.42 -25.22 46.24
C PHE A 3 22.47 -25.27 45.11
N CYS A 4 23.59 -25.95 45.33
CA CYS A 4 24.64 -26.07 44.32
C CYS A 4 24.33 -27.20 43.33
N SER A 5 23.65 -28.26 43.79
CA SER A 5 23.15 -29.33 42.93
C SER A 5 22.06 -28.82 41.99
N ASP A 6 21.10 -28.06 42.49
CA ASP A 6 19.98 -27.56 41.67
C ASP A 6 20.47 -26.58 40.60
N TRP A 7 21.37 -25.66 40.96
CA TRP A 7 22.00 -24.74 40.01
C TRP A 7 22.85 -25.45 38.95
N ILE A 8 23.65 -26.45 39.34
CA ILE A 8 24.41 -27.28 38.38
C ILE A 8 23.47 -28.03 37.45
N THR A 9 22.36 -28.56 37.96
CA THR A 9 21.38 -29.29 37.17
C THR A 9 20.67 -28.37 36.18
N GLU A 10 20.32 -27.14 36.60
CA GLU A 10 19.71 -26.11 35.77
C GLU A 10 20.66 -25.63 34.66
N GLU A 11 21.94 -25.38 34.98
CA GLU A 11 22.94 -24.96 34.01
C GLU A 11 23.31 -26.10 33.04
N LEU A 12 23.34 -27.35 33.54
CA LEU A 12 23.53 -28.54 32.71
C LEU A 12 22.34 -28.78 31.78
N ASN A 13 21.10 -28.54 32.23
CA ASN A 13 19.90 -28.57 31.39
C ASN A 13 19.96 -27.50 30.29
N ARG A 14 20.44 -26.29 30.62
CA ARG A 14 20.55 -25.17 29.69
C ARG A 14 21.60 -25.38 28.59
N HIS A 15 22.74 -25.99 28.95
CA HIS A 15 23.87 -26.20 28.03
C HIS A 15 23.95 -27.62 27.44
N ARG A 16 23.02 -28.52 27.78
CA ARG A 16 22.95 -29.90 27.26
C ARG A 16 23.06 -30.01 25.74
N PRO A 17 22.36 -29.20 24.91
CA PRO A 17 22.48 -29.30 23.45
C PRO A 17 23.91 -29.01 22.95
N LEU A 18 24.57 -28.03 23.57
CA LEU A 18 25.95 -27.65 23.21
C LEU A 18 26.94 -28.74 23.63
N LEU A 19 26.71 -29.38 24.78
CA LEU A 19 27.49 -30.53 25.20
C LEU A 19 27.34 -31.69 24.20
N GLY A 20 26.12 -31.93 23.72
CA GLY A 20 25.83 -32.88 22.64
C GLY A 20 26.57 -32.58 21.34
N ASP A 21 26.60 -31.32 20.90
CA ASP A 21 27.36 -30.87 19.73
C ASP A 21 28.86 -31.13 19.88
N CYS A 22 29.42 -30.82 21.05
CA CYS A 22 30.83 -31.06 21.36
C CYS A 22 31.17 -32.55 21.36
N LEU A 23 30.35 -33.38 22.01
CA LEU A 23 30.55 -34.82 22.08
C LEU A 23 30.35 -35.49 20.72
N SER A 24 29.40 -35.01 19.90
CA SER A 24 29.20 -35.49 18.53
C SER A 24 30.40 -35.18 17.65
N SER A 25 30.93 -33.96 17.74
CA SER A 25 32.15 -33.56 17.02
C SER A 25 33.33 -34.42 17.45
N PHE A 26 33.48 -34.64 18.76
CA PHE A 26 34.50 -35.52 19.32
C PHE A 26 34.35 -36.96 18.81
N ALA A 27 33.12 -37.49 18.76
CA ALA A 27 32.83 -38.84 18.28
C ALA A 27 33.27 -39.09 16.83
N SER A 28 33.26 -38.05 15.98
CA SER A 28 33.73 -38.13 14.59
C SER A 28 35.25 -38.04 14.43
N CYS A 29 35.95 -37.44 15.40
CA CYS A 29 37.38 -37.15 15.32
C CYS A 29 38.24 -38.10 16.16
N PHE A 30 37.63 -38.86 17.07
CA PHE A 30 38.36 -39.69 18.01
C PHE A 30 38.88 -40.98 17.34
N PRO A 31 40.20 -41.26 17.39
CA PRO A 31 40.81 -42.37 16.65
C PRO A 31 40.57 -43.76 17.28
N ILE A 32 39.71 -43.85 18.31
CA ILE A 32 39.46 -45.04 19.14
C ILE A 32 37.95 -45.34 19.11
N ALA A 33 37.58 -46.61 18.93
CA ALA A 33 36.19 -47.06 18.90
C ALA A 33 35.66 -47.19 20.34
N PHE A 34 35.28 -46.07 20.94
CA PHE A 34 34.90 -46.01 22.36
C PHE A 34 33.55 -46.68 22.67
N PHE A 35 32.65 -46.86 21.69
CA PHE A 35 31.44 -47.67 21.84
C PHE A 35 31.66 -49.18 21.60
N GLU A 36 32.83 -49.56 21.09
CA GLU A 36 33.20 -50.94 20.80
C GLU A 36 34.62 -51.25 21.34
N PRO A 37 34.82 -51.20 22.67
CA PRO A 37 36.15 -51.30 23.28
C PRO A 37 36.89 -52.61 22.97
N GLU A 38 36.15 -53.67 22.62
CA GLU A 38 36.65 -55.00 22.28
C GLU A 38 37.49 -55.02 20.99
N PHE A 39 37.26 -54.10 20.05
CA PHE A 39 38.00 -54.04 18.78
C PHE A 39 39.17 -53.04 18.79
N ASN A 40 39.39 -52.32 19.89
CA ASN A 40 40.48 -51.35 20.01
C ASN A 40 41.88 -51.99 19.91
N GLY A 41 42.03 -53.27 20.28
CA GLY A 41 43.30 -54.00 20.10
C GLY A 41 43.69 -54.22 18.63
N ASN A 42 42.72 -54.15 17.71
CA ASN A 42 42.92 -54.35 16.27
C ASN A 42 43.15 -53.02 15.52
N ASN A 43 42.97 -51.87 16.19
CA ASN A 43 43.11 -50.55 15.60
C ASN A 43 44.56 -50.04 15.72
N LYS A 44 45.24 -49.83 14.58
CA LYS A 44 46.65 -49.38 14.52
C LYS A 44 46.93 -48.11 15.35
N HIS A 45 45.97 -47.19 15.43
CA HIS A 45 46.15 -45.94 16.20
C HIS A 45 45.98 -46.13 17.71
N ALA A 46 45.05 -47.00 18.12
CA ALA A 46 44.86 -47.36 19.54
C ALA A 46 46.02 -48.24 20.04
N SER A 47 46.54 -49.14 19.20
CA SER A 47 47.70 -49.99 19.51
C SER A 47 48.99 -49.19 19.71
N ASN A 48 49.15 -48.03 19.04
CA ASN A 48 50.28 -47.13 19.31
C ASN A 48 50.13 -46.42 20.66
N ILE A 49 48.91 -46.04 21.06
CA ILE A 49 48.64 -45.35 22.33
C ILE A 49 48.81 -46.30 23.52
N SER A 50 48.35 -47.55 23.42
CA SER A 50 48.50 -48.58 24.46
C SER A 50 49.95 -49.06 24.66
N GLN A 51 50.81 -48.89 23.65
CA GLN A 51 52.25 -49.20 23.72
C GLN A 51 53.09 -48.05 24.31
N LEU A 52 52.59 -46.81 24.35
CA LEU A 52 53.35 -45.64 24.80
C LEU A 52 53.30 -45.37 26.31
N SER A 53 52.28 -45.84 27.06
CA SER A 53 52.17 -45.61 28.51
C SER A 53 51.26 -46.63 29.22
N PRO A 54 51.64 -47.15 30.41
CA PRO A 54 50.76 -47.98 31.25
C PRO A 54 49.58 -47.20 31.84
N GLU A 55 49.69 -45.87 32.02
CA GLU A 55 48.55 -45.01 32.42
C GLU A 55 47.50 -44.92 31.31
N ALA A 56 47.90 -44.95 30.03
CA ALA A 56 46.97 -44.95 28.91
C ALA A 56 46.12 -46.23 28.85
N ASN A 57 46.69 -47.38 29.25
CA ASN A 57 45.93 -48.63 29.37
C ASN A 57 44.92 -48.57 30.52
N ASP A 58 45.29 -48.01 31.67
CA ASP A 58 44.37 -47.86 32.80
C ASP A 58 43.21 -46.90 32.47
N VAL A 59 43.51 -45.80 31.78
CA VAL A 59 42.48 -44.88 31.24
C VAL A 59 41.58 -45.57 30.22
N MET A 60 42.12 -46.35 29.29
CA MET A 60 41.32 -47.10 28.31
C MET A 60 40.42 -48.16 28.96
N THR A 61 40.90 -48.79 30.02
CA THR A 61 40.12 -49.79 30.78
C THR A 61 39.02 -49.11 31.61
N ASN A 62 39.32 -47.95 32.21
CA ASN A 62 38.32 -47.14 32.91
C ASN A 62 37.27 -46.57 31.95
N VAL A 63 37.67 -46.10 30.78
CA VAL A 63 36.75 -45.62 29.72
C VAL A 63 35.83 -46.75 29.24
N ALA A 64 36.38 -47.95 28.99
CA ALA A 64 35.59 -49.12 28.60
C ALA A 64 34.59 -49.57 29.69
N ARG A 65 34.89 -49.30 30.97
CA ARG A 65 34.00 -49.61 32.10
C ARG A 65 32.91 -48.55 32.32
N THR A 66 33.13 -47.32 31.85
CA THR A 66 32.24 -46.17 32.13
C THR A 66 31.33 -45.83 30.95
N ILE A 67 31.74 -46.13 29.72
CA ILE A 67 30.96 -45.85 28.50
C ILE A 67 30.10 -47.07 28.14
N PRO A 68 28.79 -46.89 27.83
CA PRO A 68 27.92 -47.98 27.39
C PRO A 68 28.32 -48.54 26.01
N HIS A 69 28.10 -49.84 25.80
CA HIS A 69 28.34 -50.48 24.49
C HIS A 69 27.37 -50.01 23.41
N LEU A 70 27.81 -50.03 22.14
CA LEU A 70 27.02 -49.59 20.98
C LEU A 70 25.60 -50.18 20.93
N THR A 71 25.45 -51.48 21.17
CA THR A 71 24.13 -52.14 21.16
C THR A 71 23.21 -51.58 22.23
N LYS A 72 23.73 -51.32 23.44
CA LYS A 72 22.95 -50.74 24.55
C LYS A 72 22.48 -49.33 24.24
N VAL A 73 23.33 -48.53 23.59
CA VAL A 73 23.01 -47.14 23.21
C VAL A 73 21.97 -47.10 22.10
N ILE A 74 22.06 -47.99 21.11
CA ILE A 74 21.05 -48.09 20.05
C ILE A 74 19.71 -48.58 20.61
N THR A 75 19.71 -49.59 21.48
CA THR A 75 18.47 -50.06 22.13
C THR A 75 17.85 -48.99 23.02
N GLU A 76 18.64 -48.16 23.70
CA GLU A 76 18.14 -47.03 24.49
C GLU A 76 17.45 -45.97 23.63
N ILE A 77 17.97 -45.69 22.43
CA ILE A 77 17.31 -44.81 21.44
C ILE A 77 16.02 -45.46 20.90
N GLU A 78 16.04 -46.77 20.62
CA GLU A 78 14.87 -47.52 20.13
C GLU A 78 13.75 -47.60 21.17
N GLU A 79 14.08 -47.98 22.41
CA GLU A 79 13.16 -48.01 23.54
C GLU A 79 12.55 -46.63 23.80
N HIS A 80 13.36 -45.57 23.72
CA HIS A 80 12.85 -44.21 23.85
C HIS A 80 11.93 -43.81 22.70
N ALA A 81 12.22 -44.22 21.45
CA ALA A 81 11.37 -43.96 20.30
C ALA A 81 10.06 -44.77 20.30
N GLU A 82 10.04 -45.96 20.91
CA GLU A 82 8.88 -46.82 21.05
C GLU A 82 8.01 -46.46 22.26
N SER A 83 8.64 -46.05 23.34
CA SER A 83 7.95 -45.39 24.45
C SER A 83 7.36 -44.09 23.91
N LYS A 84 6.06 -43.86 24.05
CA LYS A 84 5.47 -42.54 23.78
C LYS A 84 5.89 -41.50 24.82
N ALA A 85 7.06 -41.68 25.44
CA ALA A 85 7.61 -40.81 26.46
C ALA A 85 7.84 -39.43 25.86
N THR A 86 7.60 -38.42 26.68
CA THR A 86 7.82 -37.04 26.29
C THR A 86 9.31 -36.74 26.32
N TYR A 87 9.72 -35.71 25.57
CA TYR A 87 11.11 -35.24 25.57
C TYR A 87 11.63 -34.94 26.99
N GLU A 88 10.75 -34.53 27.91
CA GLU A 88 11.08 -34.23 29.30
C GLU A 88 11.55 -35.44 30.10
N ASP A 89 11.12 -36.65 29.72
CA ASP A 89 11.42 -37.88 30.46
C ASP A 89 12.90 -38.31 30.28
N ALA A 90 13.50 -38.05 29.11
CA ALA A 90 14.88 -38.42 28.81
C ALA A 90 15.57 -37.49 27.78
N PRO A 91 15.75 -36.19 28.09
CA PRO A 91 16.28 -35.21 27.13
C PRO A 91 17.72 -35.49 26.68
N PHE A 92 18.51 -36.18 27.51
CA PHE A 92 19.88 -36.58 27.19
C PHE A 92 19.96 -37.61 26.05
N VAL A 93 18.92 -38.42 25.82
CA VAL A 93 18.88 -39.39 24.72
C VAL A 93 18.86 -38.66 23.38
N VAL A 94 18.02 -37.62 23.27
CA VAL A 94 17.82 -36.86 22.02
C VAL A 94 18.91 -35.82 21.80
N GLU A 95 19.38 -35.14 22.85
CA GLU A 95 20.34 -34.02 22.70
C GLU A 95 21.80 -34.43 22.82
N VAL A 96 22.13 -35.57 23.44
CA VAL A 96 23.53 -35.98 23.67
C VAL A 96 23.83 -37.31 22.98
N ILE A 97 23.07 -38.36 23.31
CA ILE A 97 23.35 -39.71 22.82
C ILE A 97 23.14 -39.79 21.30
N LEU A 98 21.99 -39.30 20.81
CA LEU A 98 21.63 -39.38 19.41
C LEU A 98 22.61 -38.62 18.49
N PRO A 99 22.99 -37.35 18.75
CA PRO A 99 24.01 -36.67 17.95
C PRO A 99 25.36 -37.39 17.96
N CYS A 100 25.76 -37.99 19.09
CA CYS A 100 26.99 -38.79 19.18
C CYS A 100 26.94 -40.02 18.27
N VAL A 101 25.85 -40.78 18.30
CA VAL A 101 25.65 -41.97 17.47
C VAL A 101 25.55 -41.59 15.98
N CYS A 102 24.86 -40.48 15.66
CA CYS A 102 24.73 -39.95 14.30
C CYS A 102 26.06 -39.60 13.64
N SER A 103 27.05 -39.14 14.42
CA SER A 103 28.40 -38.86 13.93
C SER A 103 29.34 -40.07 13.97
N TYR A 104 29.17 -40.96 14.96
CA TYR A 104 29.99 -42.16 15.13
C TYR A 104 29.75 -43.21 14.03
N LEU A 105 28.50 -43.53 13.73
CA LEU A 105 28.16 -44.63 12.81
C LEU A 105 28.72 -44.45 11.39
N PRO A 106 28.57 -43.27 10.72
CA PRO A 106 29.08 -43.08 9.36
C PRO A 106 30.62 -43.15 9.28
N PHE A 107 31.32 -42.61 10.29
CA PHE A 107 32.78 -42.64 10.35
C PHE A 107 33.31 -44.07 10.43
N TRP A 108 32.82 -44.84 11.40
CA TRP A 108 33.28 -46.21 11.63
C TRP A 108 32.76 -47.23 10.60
N TRP A 109 31.63 -46.96 9.95
CA TRP A 109 31.20 -47.71 8.77
C TRP A 109 32.19 -47.58 7.61
N SER A 110 32.81 -46.40 7.43
CA SER A 110 33.79 -46.19 6.34
C SER A 110 35.06 -47.04 6.48
N VAL A 111 35.39 -47.45 7.71
CA VAL A 111 36.53 -48.30 8.09
C VAL A 111 36.09 -49.76 8.34
N GLY A 112 34.78 -50.04 8.26
CA GLY A 112 34.18 -51.32 8.60
C GLY A 112 34.28 -52.41 7.50
N PRO A 113 33.95 -53.66 7.86
CA PRO A 113 34.18 -54.84 7.01
C PRO A 113 33.36 -54.87 5.71
N GLN A 114 32.27 -54.10 5.61
CA GLN A 114 31.34 -54.14 4.48
C GLN A 114 31.82 -53.35 3.25
N LYS A 115 32.68 -52.34 3.45
CA LYS A 115 33.30 -51.53 2.39
C LYS A 115 34.65 -52.09 1.96
N ASN A 116 35.41 -52.65 2.90
CA ASN A 116 36.74 -53.26 2.69
C ASN A 116 36.67 -54.80 2.65
N LYS A 117 35.93 -55.37 1.69
CA LYS A 117 35.77 -56.84 1.55
C LYS A 117 37.05 -57.60 1.16
N GLN A 118 38.18 -56.92 0.92
CA GLN A 118 39.43 -57.50 0.38
C GLN A 118 40.63 -57.45 1.32
N SER A 119 40.51 -56.94 2.56
CA SER A 119 41.64 -56.91 3.51
C SER A 119 41.64 -58.15 4.42
N THR A 120 42.77 -58.85 4.48
CA THR A 120 43.08 -59.91 5.47
C THR A 120 43.41 -59.35 6.87
N GLU A 121 43.16 -58.05 7.11
CA GLU A 121 43.37 -57.39 8.39
C GLU A 121 42.29 -57.75 9.44
N PRO A 122 42.64 -57.75 10.73
CA PRO A 122 41.69 -58.04 11.81
C PRO A 122 40.55 -57.00 11.86
N LYS A 123 39.34 -57.44 12.17
CA LYS A 123 38.14 -56.58 12.23
C LYS A 123 38.35 -55.44 13.22
N VAL A 124 38.23 -54.20 12.74
CA VAL A 124 38.41 -52.97 13.54
C VAL A 124 37.08 -52.46 14.11
N THR A 125 35.94 -52.80 13.51
CA THR A 125 34.57 -52.45 13.98
C THR A 125 33.51 -53.47 13.52
N ASN A 126 32.36 -53.49 14.18
CA ASN A 126 31.19 -54.29 13.79
C ASN A 126 30.00 -53.42 13.31
N VAL A 127 30.25 -52.16 12.96
CA VAL A 127 29.22 -51.23 12.47
C VAL A 127 28.72 -51.65 11.08
N THR A 128 27.40 -51.85 10.95
CA THR A 128 26.72 -52.24 9.71
C THR A 128 25.76 -51.15 9.22
N VAL A 129 25.30 -51.27 7.98
CA VAL A 129 24.23 -50.42 7.42
C VAL A 129 22.89 -50.63 8.14
N GLU A 130 22.68 -51.80 8.77
CA GLU A 130 21.47 -52.09 9.55
C GLU A 130 21.39 -51.22 10.81
N HIS A 131 22.51 -51.00 11.51
CA HIS A 131 22.56 -50.09 12.66
C HIS A 131 22.20 -48.64 12.27
N MET A 132 22.67 -48.18 11.10
CA MET A 132 22.34 -46.86 10.56
C MET A 132 20.84 -46.73 10.21
N ASN A 133 20.26 -47.77 9.59
CA ASN A 133 18.84 -47.80 9.25
C ASN A 133 17.94 -47.89 10.49
N SER A 134 18.37 -48.62 11.52
CA SER A 134 17.63 -48.72 12.79
C SER A 134 17.56 -47.37 13.50
N VAL A 135 18.71 -46.70 13.65
CA VAL A 135 18.78 -45.37 14.26
C VAL A 135 17.99 -44.35 13.44
N LEU A 136 18.08 -44.36 12.11
CA LEU A 136 17.28 -43.47 11.26
C LEU A 136 15.77 -43.73 11.41
N GLY A 137 15.35 -44.99 11.50
CA GLY A 137 13.98 -45.38 11.78
C GLY A 137 13.49 -44.84 13.14
N SER A 138 14.30 -44.98 14.19
CA SER A 138 14.00 -44.45 15.52
C SER A 138 13.90 -42.92 15.52
N VAL A 139 14.78 -42.21 14.79
CA VAL A 139 14.68 -40.75 14.62
C VAL A 139 13.38 -40.35 13.92
N LEU A 140 13.01 -41.03 12.84
CA LEU A 140 11.76 -40.74 12.12
C LEU A 140 10.52 -41.04 12.97
N LYS A 141 10.55 -42.11 13.80
CA LYS A 141 9.52 -42.38 14.83
C LYS A 141 9.44 -41.25 15.87
N LEU A 142 10.57 -40.76 16.38
CA LEU A 142 10.61 -39.64 17.33
C LEU A 142 10.03 -38.37 16.69
N VAL A 143 10.45 -38.03 15.46
CA VAL A 143 9.88 -36.90 14.71
C VAL A 143 8.38 -37.10 14.52
N HIS A 144 7.92 -38.28 14.11
CA HIS A 144 6.51 -38.60 13.97
C HIS A 144 5.72 -38.36 15.26
N ASN A 145 6.22 -38.84 16.39
CA ASN A 145 5.52 -38.77 17.67
C ASN A 145 5.37 -37.33 18.18
N ASN A 146 6.36 -36.47 17.91
CA ASN A 146 6.41 -35.08 18.39
C ASN A 146 5.91 -34.03 17.39
N ILE A 147 5.38 -34.41 16.22
CA ILE A 147 4.61 -33.48 15.38
C ILE A 147 3.44 -32.95 16.20
N ASP A 148 3.29 -31.63 16.22
CA ASP A 148 2.30 -30.90 17.04
C ASP A 148 2.62 -30.74 18.53
N ALA A 149 3.80 -31.15 18.99
CA ALA A 149 4.22 -30.84 20.36
C ALA A 149 4.65 -29.37 20.49
N ASN A 150 4.12 -28.64 21.47
CA ASN A 150 4.51 -27.25 21.75
C ASN A 150 5.97 -27.13 22.24
N GLU A 151 6.45 -28.13 22.98
CA GLU A 151 7.75 -28.10 23.66
C GLU A 151 8.73 -29.12 23.06
N ALA A 152 9.29 -28.79 21.89
CA ALA A 152 10.29 -29.63 21.21
C ALA A 152 11.37 -28.79 20.48
N PRO A 153 12.25 -28.08 21.22
CA PRO A 153 13.29 -27.25 20.60
C PRO A 153 14.33 -28.07 19.81
N TRP A 154 14.54 -29.33 20.19
CA TRP A 154 15.47 -30.27 19.54
C TRP A 154 15.10 -30.57 18.08
N MET A 155 13.81 -30.49 17.71
CA MET A 155 13.34 -30.73 16.33
C MET A 155 13.95 -29.76 15.32
N LYS A 156 14.40 -28.58 15.77
CA LYS A 156 15.09 -27.60 14.92
C LYS A 156 16.48 -28.09 14.47
N ARG A 157 17.13 -28.98 15.25
CA ARG A 157 18.51 -29.43 15.04
C ARG A 157 18.61 -30.88 14.57
N ILE A 158 17.59 -31.70 14.82
CA ILE A 158 17.58 -33.14 14.52
C ILE A 158 17.98 -33.47 13.08
N ALA A 159 17.55 -32.64 12.12
CA ALA A 159 17.86 -32.82 10.72
C ALA A 159 19.36 -32.69 10.45
N VAL A 160 20.07 -31.79 11.13
CA VAL A 160 21.52 -31.56 10.96
C VAL A 160 22.31 -32.81 11.37
N TYR A 161 22.00 -33.40 12.52
CA TYR A 161 22.70 -34.59 13.00
C TYR A 161 22.42 -35.82 12.13
N THR A 162 21.15 -36.01 11.76
CA THR A 162 20.69 -37.23 11.07
C THR A 162 21.12 -37.27 9.60
N GLN A 163 21.51 -36.13 9.03
CA GLN A 163 21.98 -36.01 7.65
C GLN A 163 23.21 -36.86 7.29
N ALA A 164 24.03 -37.25 8.27
CA ALA A 164 25.23 -38.07 8.02
C ALA A 164 24.89 -39.56 7.84
N ILE A 165 23.84 -40.04 8.51
CA ILE A 165 23.38 -41.43 8.44
C ILE A 165 22.56 -41.69 7.17
N ILE A 166 21.74 -40.71 6.75
CA ILE A 166 20.77 -40.89 5.65
C ILE A 166 21.41 -41.24 4.31
N LEU A 167 22.71 -40.93 4.10
CA LEU A 167 23.44 -41.25 2.87
C LEU A 167 23.51 -42.75 2.58
N ASN A 168 23.44 -43.59 3.61
CA ASN A 168 23.53 -45.04 3.51
C ASN A 168 22.16 -45.72 3.73
N SER A 169 21.05 -44.98 3.58
CA SER A 169 19.71 -45.50 3.84
C SER A 169 19.27 -46.58 2.84
N SER A 170 18.44 -47.50 3.30
CA SER A 170 17.77 -48.50 2.45
C SER A 170 16.37 -48.07 2.03
N THR A 171 15.89 -48.58 0.90
CA THR A 171 14.52 -48.30 0.38
C THR A 171 13.41 -48.84 1.29
N THR A 172 13.73 -49.77 2.20
CA THR A 172 12.78 -50.42 3.12
C THR A 172 12.29 -49.48 4.24
N LEU A 173 12.86 -48.28 4.37
CA LEU A 173 12.44 -47.29 5.37
C LEU A 173 11.24 -46.43 4.92
N LEU A 174 10.89 -46.47 3.64
CA LEU A 174 9.85 -45.61 3.05
C LEU A 174 8.47 -45.84 3.68
N GLU A 175 8.01 -47.08 3.69
CA GLU A 175 6.68 -47.48 4.19
C GLU A 175 6.56 -47.35 5.72
N PRO A 176 7.44 -47.92 6.55
CA PRO A 176 7.26 -47.90 8.00
C PRO A 176 7.58 -46.57 8.69
N TYR A 177 8.37 -45.68 8.08
CA TYR A 177 8.91 -44.50 8.78
C TYR A 177 8.65 -43.17 8.08
N LEU A 178 8.99 -43.03 6.78
CA LEU A 178 8.82 -41.74 6.08
C LEU A 178 7.36 -41.43 5.75
N LEU A 179 6.59 -42.45 5.34
CA LEU A 179 5.20 -42.26 4.95
C LEU A 179 4.32 -41.76 6.12
N PRO A 180 4.34 -42.37 7.33
CA PRO A 180 3.57 -41.90 8.47
C PRO A 180 3.87 -40.44 8.88
N VAL A 181 5.16 -40.04 8.82
CA VAL A 181 5.57 -38.64 9.09
C VAL A 181 4.92 -37.69 8.09
N SER A 182 4.94 -38.03 6.80
CA SER A 182 4.33 -37.21 5.75
C SER A 182 2.80 -37.13 5.85
N GLU A 183 2.14 -38.22 6.26
CA GLU A 183 0.69 -38.26 6.45
C GLU A 183 0.25 -37.38 7.62
N ARG A 184 0.97 -37.45 8.75
CA ARG A 184 0.68 -36.62 9.92
C ARG A 184 0.89 -35.12 9.64
N LEU A 185 1.95 -34.77 8.92
CA LEU A 185 2.18 -33.40 8.45
C LEU A 185 1.06 -32.90 7.53
N LYS A 186 0.60 -33.75 6.61
CA LYS A 186 -0.52 -33.45 5.72
C LYS A 186 -1.79 -33.14 6.51
N ILE A 187 -2.20 -34.03 7.41
CA ILE A 187 -3.44 -33.88 8.21
C ILE A 187 -3.41 -32.56 8.98
N LYS A 188 -2.32 -32.29 9.71
CA LYS A 188 -2.15 -31.02 10.44
C LYS A 188 -2.21 -29.80 9.53
N CYS A 189 -1.63 -29.88 8.33
CA CYS A 189 -1.66 -28.79 7.37
C CYS A 189 -3.08 -28.53 6.83
N GLU A 190 -3.87 -29.57 6.58
CA GLU A 190 -5.28 -29.47 6.18
C GLU A 190 -6.15 -28.89 7.31
N ASP A 191 -5.96 -29.34 8.56
CA ASP A 191 -6.70 -28.86 9.72
C ASP A 191 -6.44 -27.37 9.98
N LEU A 192 -5.18 -26.93 9.93
CA LEU A 192 -4.83 -25.51 10.12
C LEU A 192 -5.36 -24.63 9.00
N TYR A 193 -5.35 -25.13 7.76
CA TYR A 193 -5.95 -24.41 6.66
C TYR A 193 -7.48 -24.30 6.79
N ALA A 194 -8.15 -25.34 7.29
CA ALA A 194 -9.58 -25.27 7.58
C ALA A 194 -9.89 -24.22 8.67
N GLN A 195 -9.06 -24.13 9.71
CA GLN A 195 -9.16 -23.08 10.73
C GLN A 195 -8.94 -21.68 10.15
N GLU A 196 -7.95 -21.50 9.26
CA GLU A 196 -7.73 -20.22 8.55
C GLU A 196 -8.96 -19.80 7.73
N GLN A 197 -9.59 -20.73 7.02
CA GLN A 197 -10.79 -20.45 6.22
C GLN A 197 -12.00 -20.14 7.10
N ALA A 198 -12.19 -20.87 8.22
CA ALA A 198 -13.24 -20.58 9.18
C ALA A 198 -13.11 -19.16 9.75
N LEU A 199 -11.89 -18.73 10.06
CA LEU A 199 -11.59 -17.38 10.55
C LEU A 199 -11.88 -16.29 9.50
N LYS A 200 -11.58 -16.54 8.22
CA LYS A 200 -11.91 -15.61 7.13
C LYS A 200 -13.42 -15.38 6.98
N HIS A 201 -14.21 -16.44 7.16
CA HIS A 201 -15.68 -16.35 7.05
C HIS A 201 -16.38 -15.88 8.34
N ALA A 202 -15.64 -15.75 9.44
CA ALA A 202 -16.16 -15.30 10.72
C ALA A 202 -16.24 -13.76 10.79
N THR A 203 -17.05 -13.14 9.93
CA THR A 203 -17.31 -11.68 9.92
C THR A 203 -18.16 -11.16 11.08
N ARG A 204 -18.65 -12.06 11.94
CA ARG A 204 -19.54 -11.76 13.09
C ARG A 204 -18.85 -11.84 14.46
N LEU A 205 -17.56 -12.15 14.52
CA LEU A 205 -16.82 -12.19 15.80
C LEU A 205 -16.47 -10.79 16.28
N GLU A 206 -16.42 -10.59 17.59
CA GLU A 206 -15.89 -9.37 18.19
C GLU A 206 -14.39 -9.21 17.86
N SER A 207 -13.92 -7.96 17.74
CA SER A 207 -12.55 -7.65 17.29
C SER A 207 -11.48 -8.29 18.18
N SER A 208 -11.70 -8.35 19.51
CA SER A 208 -10.78 -9.00 20.45
C SER A 208 -10.69 -10.52 20.26
N GLU A 209 -11.83 -11.21 20.09
CA GLU A 209 -11.86 -12.67 19.92
C GLU A 209 -11.20 -13.10 18.60
N ARG A 210 -11.34 -12.27 17.56
CA ARG A 210 -10.69 -12.47 16.28
C ARG A 210 -9.16 -12.35 16.39
N GLU A 211 -8.66 -11.34 17.09
CA GLU A 211 -7.21 -11.15 17.31
C GLU A 211 -6.58 -12.31 18.10
N ASP A 212 -7.28 -12.82 19.13
CA ASP A 212 -6.83 -13.97 19.90
C ASP A 212 -6.78 -15.25 19.04
N LEU A 213 -7.79 -15.48 18.19
CA LEU A 213 -7.81 -16.63 17.27
C LEU A 213 -6.74 -16.50 16.18
N GLU A 214 -6.50 -15.30 15.65
CA GLU A 214 -5.40 -15.01 14.72
C GLU A 214 -4.03 -15.29 15.38
N SER A 215 -3.82 -14.87 16.62
CA SER A 215 -2.59 -15.14 17.38
C SER A 215 -2.37 -16.64 17.62
N ASN A 216 -3.42 -17.36 17.99
CA ASN A 216 -3.37 -18.81 18.18
C ASN A 216 -3.04 -19.54 16.86
N LEU A 217 -3.66 -19.11 15.75
CA LEU A 217 -3.39 -19.65 14.42
C LEU A 217 -1.93 -19.41 14.00
N MET A 218 -1.37 -18.23 14.27
CA MET A 218 0.05 -17.94 14.00
C MET A 218 0.99 -18.88 14.76
N LYS A 219 0.74 -19.10 16.07
CA LYS A 219 1.53 -20.05 16.87
C LYS A 219 1.47 -21.47 16.32
N ASN A 220 0.29 -21.92 15.91
CA ASN A 220 0.14 -23.26 15.33
C ASN A 220 0.87 -23.40 13.98
N TYR A 221 0.87 -22.34 13.15
CA TYR A 221 1.68 -22.30 11.93
C TYR A 221 3.19 -22.29 12.22
N GLU A 222 3.66 -21.63 13.28
CA GLU A 222 5.07 -21.69 13.71
C GLU A 222 5.49 -23.14 14.00
N ILE A 223 4.65 -23.88 14.73
CA ILE A 223 4.91 -25.30 15.04
C ILE A 223 4.89 -26.14 13.75
N LEU A 224 3.94 -25.91 12.84
CA LEU A 224 3.91 -26.60 11.54
C LEU A 224 5.19 -26.33 10.74
N VAL A 225 5.66 -25.08 10.67
CA VAL A 225 6.91 -24.73 9.97
C VAL A 225 8.10 -25.45 10.59
N ARG A 226 8.21 -25.47 11.93
CA ARG A 226 9.25 -26.25 12.63
C ARG A 226 9.21 -27.73 12.23
N ASP A 227 8.02 -28.33 12.22
CA ASP A 227 7.84 -29.75 11.89
C ASP A 227 8.22 -30.04 10.42
N VAL A 228 7.87 -29.14 9.49
CA VAL A 228 8.30 -29.20 8.07
C VAL A 228 9.82 -29.06 7.94
N TYR A 229 10.47 -28.20 8.73
CA TYR A 229 11.92 -28.02 8.71
C TYR A 229 12.69 -29.15 9.41
N ALA A 230 12.05 -29.91 10.29
CA ALA A 230 12.61 -31.13 10.87
C ALA A 230 12.62 -32.29 9.86
N PHE A 231 11.53 -32.46 9.09
CA PHE A 231 11.38 -33.56 8.14
C PHE A 231 11.95 -33.26 6.74
N GLY A 232 11.72 -32.06 6.21
CA GLY A 232 12.00 -31.68 4.83
C GLY A 232 13.45 -31.94 4.37
N PRO A 233 14.50 -31.61 5.15
CA PRO A 233 15.88 -31.88 4.74
C PRO A 233 16.19 -33.38 4.65
N LEU A 234 15.61 -34.19 5.55
CA LEU A 234 15.76 -35.65 5.54
C LEU A 234 15.07 -36.24 4.31
N LEU A 235 13.85 -35.80 4.04
CA LEU A 235 13.09 -36.19 2.85
C LEU A 235 13.87 -35.89 1.56
N ILE A 236 14.44 -34.68 1.43
CA ILE A 236 15.17 -34.29 0.21
C ILE A 236 16.37 -35.20 -0.05
N LYS A 237 17.19 -35.48 0.97
CA LYS A 237 18.36 -36.36 0.81
C LYS A 237 17.94 -37.80 0.50
N TYR A 238 16.91 -38.32 1.18
CA TYR A 238 16.40 -39.67 0.92
C TYR A 238 15.90 -39.83 -0.52
N VAL A 239 15.15 -38.83 -1.01
CA VAL A 239 14.64 -38.81 -2.39
C VAL A 239 15.79 -38.76 -3.39
N ASP A 240 16.81 -37.92 -3.18
CA ASP A 240 17.95 -37.81 -4.10
C ASP A 240 18.70 -39.15 -4.28
N ILE A 241 18.79 -39.96 -3.22
CA ILE A 241 19.45 -41.28 -3.25
C ILE A 241 18.59 -42.30 -4.04
N HIS A 242 17.29 -42.38 -3.74
CA HIS A 242 16.43 -43.46 -4.24
C HIS A 242 15.67 -43.11 -5.53
N ARG A 243 15.69 -41.86 -5.99
CA ARG A 243 14.96 -41.39 -7.17
C ARG A 243 15.24 -42.18 -8.44
N SER A 244 16.50 -42.54 -8.71
CA SER A 244 16.85 -43.32 -9.91
C SER A 244 16.25 -44.73 -9.89
N TYR A 245 16.03 -45.28 -8.69
CA TYR A 245 15.40 -46.59 -8.50
C TYR A 245 13.89 -46.48 -8.69
N TRP A 246 13.24 -45.50 -8.06
CA TRP A 246 11.79 -45.30 -8.17
C TRP A 246 11.33 -44.96 -9.59
N LEU A 247 12.13 -44.18 -10.34
CA LEU A 247 11.81 -43.87 -11.74
C LEU A 247 11.87 -45.09 -12.66
N LYS A 248 12.70 -46.09 -12.34
CA LYS A 248 12.86 -47.31 -13.14
C LYS A 248 11.85 -48.40 -12.78
N ASN A 249 11.56 -48.56 -11.48
CA ASN A 249 10.81 -49.71 -10.98
C ASN A 249 9.36 -49.38 -10.58
N GLY A 250 8.98 -48.09 -10.50
CA GLY A 250 7.61 -47.66 -10.18
C GLY A 250 7.16 -48.10 -8.79
N ASP A 251 7.36 -47.25 -7.78
CA ASP A 251 6.95 -47.54 -6.40
C ASP A 251 5.69 -46.73 -6.02
N LEU A 252 4.63 -47.42 -5.60
CA LEU A 252 3.36 -46.80 -5.20
C LEU A 252 3.51 -45.96 -3.92
N HIS A 253 4.36 -46.39 -2.98
CA HIS A 253 4.58 -45.64 -1.73
C HIS A 253 5.28 -44.30 -1.99
N ALA A 254 6.13 -44.24 -3.02
CA ALA A 254 6.79 -43.00 -3.43
C ALA A 254 5.80 -42.01 -4.06
N ASP A 255 4.74 -42.50 -4.71
CA ASP A 255 3.64 -41.68 -5.20
C ASP A 255 2.77 -41.13 -4.06
N HIS A 256 2.43 -41.96 -3.07
CA HIS A 256 1.74 -41.51 -1.86
C HIS A 256 2.53 -40.42 -1.12
N LEU A 257 3.86 -40.55 -1.03
CA LEU A 257 4.74 -39.54 -0.47
C LEU A 257 4.70 -38.22 -1.25
N PHE A 258 4.69 -38.28 -2.59
CA PHE A 258 4.48 -37.10 -3.43
C PHE A 258 3.12 -36.45 -3.18
N ALA A 259 2.04 -37.25 -3.12
CA ALA A 259 0.68 -36.75 -2.89
C ALA A 259 0.55 -36.02 -1.54
N ASN A 260 1.15 -36.55 -0.48
CA ASN A 260 1.13 -35.91 0.85
C ASN A 260 1.87 -34.56 0.83
N MET A 261 3.07 -34.51 0.24
CA MET A 261 3.84 -33.27 0.14
C MET A 261 3.24 -32.26 -0.84
N ALA A 262 2.50 -32.72 -1.85
CA ALA A 262 1.77 -31.86 -2.78
C ALA A 262 0.67 -31.07 -2.07
N VAL A 263 -0.02 -31.68 -1.11
CA VAL A 263 -1.02 -30.99 -0.27
C VAL A 263 -0.36 -29.93 0.60
N VAL A 264 0.74 -30.26 1.30
CA VAL A 264 1.50 -29.29 2.11
C VAL A 264 1.96 -28.10 1.26
N PHE A 265 2.46 -28.35 0.05
CA PHE A 265 2.86 -27.30 -0.89
C PHE A 265 1.67 -26.47 -1.41
N SER A 266 0.53 -27.12 -1.71
CA SER A 266 -0.68 -26.43 -2.16
C SER A 266 -1.22 -25.50 -1.08
N THR A 267 -1.31 -25.98 0.18
CA THR A 267 -1.68 -25.15 1.33
C THR A 267 -0.69 -24.02 1.54
N TRP A 268 0.63 -24.27 1.42
CA TRP A 268 1.63 -23.22 1.47
C TRP A 268 1.44 -22.16 0.38
N CYS A 269 1.06 -22.55 -0.84
CA CYS A 269 0.79 -21.60 -1.92
C CYS A 269 -0.42 -20.68 -1.63
N ARG A 270 -1.41 -21.19 -0.90
CA ARG A 270 -2.71 -20.54 -0.64
C ARG A 270 -2.73 -19.76 0.68
N SER A 271 -2.10 -20.28 1.73
CA SER A 271 -2.07 -19.65 3.04
C SER A 271 -1.07 -18.49 3.09
N LYS A 272 -1.51 -17.33 3.62
CA LYS A 272 -0.62 -16.20 3.89
C LYS A 272 0.18 -16.40 5.18
N TYR A 273 -0.46 -16.95 6.21
CA TYR A 273 0.15 -17.20 7.51
C TYR A 273 1.29 -18.20 7.39
N PHE A 274 1.09 -19.29 6.63
CA PHE A 274 2.14 -20.27 6.41
C PHE A 274 3.39 -19.66 5.73
N LYS A 275 3.22 -18.85 4.68
CA LYS A 275 4.36 -18.17 4.02
C LYS A 275 5.08 -17.20 4.96
N ARG A 276 4.31 -16.43 5.73
CA ARG A 276 4.86 -15.44 6.68
C ARG A 276 5.66 -16.12 7.77
N GLU A 277 5.11 -17.16 8.40
CA GLU A 277 5.81 -17.87 9.47
C GLU A 277 7.01 -18.67 8.96
N GLU A 278 6.99 -19.19 7.73
CA GLU A 278 8.20 -19.76 7.12
C GLU A 278 9.31 -18.71 7.00
N ILE A 279 9.00 -17.52 6.52
CA ILE A 279 9.98 -16.43 6.39
C ILE A 279 10.51 -16.02 7.78
N ASN A 280 9.62 -15.92 8.78
CA ASN A 280 10.01 -15.61 10.15
C ASN A 280 10.96 -16.68 10.70
N PHE A 281 10.62 -17.95 10.56
CA PHE A 281 11.43 -19.07 11.04
C PHE A 281 12.83 -19.10 10.40
N VAL A 282 12.91 -18.94 9.07
CA VAL A 282 14.18 -18.87 8.34
C VAL A 282 15.03 -17.69 8.79
N THR A 283 14.40 -16.53 9.04
CA THR A 283 15.09 -15.31 9.46
C THR A 283 15.58 -15.40 10.90
N GLN A 284 14.75 -15.91 11.82
CA GLN A 284 15.09 -16.06 13.24
C GLN A 284 16.21 -17.08 13.46
N HIS A 285 16.27 -18.12 12.64
CA HIS A 285 17.26 -19.20 12.77
C HIS A 285 18.42 -19.09 11.76
N GLU A 286 18.49 -18.01 10.99
CA GLU A 286 19.53 -17.75 9.98
C GLU A 286 19.79 -18.93 9.04
N ILE A 287 18.73 -19.66 8.66
CA ILE A 287 18.85 -20.90 7.89
C ILE A 287 19.22 -20.57 6.44
N ASP A 288 20.41 -20.99 6.01
CA ASP A 288 20.76 -20.95 4.59
C ASP A 288 20.18 -22.17 3.87
N ASN A 289 18.93 -22.03 3.40
CA ASN A 289 18.26 -23.06 2.61
C ASN A 289 19.07 -23.47 1.36
N THR A 290 19.96 -22.62 0.84
CA THR A 290 20.84 -23.02 -0.28
C THR A 290 21.95 -23.97 0.14
N SER A 291 22.44 -23.88 1.38
CA SER A 291 23.46 -24.79 1.93
C SER A 291 22.88 -26.18 2.22
N MET A 292 21.60 -26.27 2.61
CA MET A 292 20.91 -27.53 2.90
C MET A 292 20.50 -28.32 1.64
N LEU A 293 20.36 -27.63 0.48
CA LEU A 293 19.83 -28.19 -0.77
C LEU A 293 20.88 -28.65 -1.79
N MET A 294 22.15 -28.31 -1.57
CA MET A 294 23.23 -28.75 -2.44
C MET A 294 23.61 -30.19 -2.11
N PRO A 295 23.87 -31.06 -3.12
CA PRO A 295 24.49 -32.34 -2.86
C PRO A 295 25.82 -32.05 -2.18
N SER A 296 26.01 -32.53 -0.95
CA SER A 296 27.32 -32.52 -0.32
C SER A 296 28.26 -33.24 -1.29
N GLY A 297 29.08 -32.47 -2.01
CA GLY A 297 30.13 -33.03 -2.84
C GLY A 297 30.95 -33.93 -1.94
N THR A 298 30.99 -35.20 -2.29
CA THR A 298 32.02 -36.14 -1.85
C THR A 298 33.35 -35.39 -1.84
N ASN A 299 34.00 -35.35 -0.67
CA ASN A 299 35.24 -34.64 -0.31
C ASN A 299 35.04 -33.47 0.69
N GLN A 300 34.46 -33.75 1.87
CA GLN A 300 35.08 -33.25 3.09
C GLN A 300 36.26 -34.17 3.43
N THR A 301 37.38 -33.97 2.74
CA THR A 301 38.69 -34.36 3.24
C THR A 301 39.54 -33.11 3.27
N THR A 302 39.92 -32.73 4.48
CA THR A 302 41.07 -31.88 4.84
C THR A 302 41.17 -30.54 4.11
N ASN A 303 40.70 -29.47 4.75
CA ASN A 303 41.37 -28.16 4.79
C ASN A 303 40.58 -27.21 5.72
N ALA A 304 40.64 -27.48 7.02
CA ALA A 304 40.25 -26.55 8.07
C ALA A 304 41.47 -26.29 8.95
N THR A 305 42.46 -25.61 8.37
CA THR A 305 43.56 -24.97 9.10
C THR A 305 43.89 -23.69 8.36
N ASP A 306 43.27 -22.58 8.75
CA ASP A 306 44.04 -21.43 9.23
C ASP A 306 43.10 -20.39 9.85
N GLY A 307 43.21 -20.27 11.17
CA GLY A 307 42.65 -19.15 11.92
C GLY A 307 43.65 -17.99 11.86
N THR A 308 43.54 -17.14 10.84
CA THR A 308 44.23 -15.84 10.86
C THR A 308 43.20 -14.71 10.87
N MET A 309 43.09 -14.12 12.06
CA MET A 309 42.51 -12.82 12.37
C MET A 309 42.95 -11.79 11.32
N LYS A 310 42.03 -11.30 10.48
CA LYS A 310 42.31 -10.17 9.58
C LYS A 310 42.09 -8.86 10.34
N THR A 311 43.20 -8.32 10.81
CA THR A 311 43.36 -6.94 11.28
C THR A 311 42.97 -5.94 10.19
N TYR A 312 42.30 -4.88 10.63
CA TYR A 312 42.00 -3.68 9.85
C TYR A 312 43.28 -3.07 9.28
N SER A 313 43.32 -2.85 7.96
CA SER A 313 44.17 -1.85 7.34
C SER A 313 43.35 -1.08 6.31
N ASP A 314 43.21 0.19 6.61
CA ASP A 314 42.68 1.27 5.78
C ASP A 314 43.60 1.47 4.57
N ASP A 315 43.07 1.41 3.35
CA ASP A 315 43.54 2.30 2.29
C ASP A 315 42.52 2.42 1.14
N SER A 316 42.35 3.67 0.74
CA SER A 316 41.39 4.24 -0.20
C SER A 316 41.68 3.94 -1.68
N SER A 317 40.65 3.64 -2.48
CA SER A 317 40.45 4.25 -3.81
C SER A 317 39.12 3.85 -4.47
N ASP A 318 38.47 4.89 -4.98
CA ASP A 318 37.31 5.00 -5.89
C ASP A 318 36.91 3.79 -6.76
N GLY A 319 35.60 3.48 -6.76
CA GLY A 319 34.99 2.50 -7.68
C GLY A 319 33.71 1.80 -7.20
N ALA A 320 33.17 2.17 -6.03
CA ALA A 320 32.22 1.32 -5.27
C ALA A 320 30.71 1.58 -5.47
N LEU A 321 30.26 2.30 -6.52
CA LEU A 321 28.83 2.59 -6.72
C LEU A 321 28.12 1.65 -7.72
N SER A 322 28.82 1.12 -8.73
CA SER A 322 28.22 0.19 -9.71
C SER A 322 28.09 -1.25 -9.17
N GLY A 323 29.06 -1.70 -8.36
CA GLY A 323 29.08 -3.06 -7.81
C GLY A 323 28.03 -3.35 -6.72
N LYS A 324 27.64 -2.33 -5.94
CA LYS A 324 26.64 -2.48 -4.85
C LYS A 324 25.24 -2.75 -5.39
N MET A 325 24.86 -2.14 -6.52
CA MET A 325 23.54 -2.31 -7.13
C MET A 325 23.39 -3.70 -7.78
N LYS A 326 24.46 -4.22 -8.39
CA LYS A 326 24.51 -5.58 -8.97
C LYS A 326 24.50 -6.68 -7.90
N ARG A 327 25.16 -6.44 -6.74
CA ARG A 327 25.11 -7.33 -5.57
C ARG A 327 23.75 -7.32 -4.88
N LYS A 328 23.08 -6.16 -4.77
CA LYS A 328 21.74 -6.05 -4.20
C LYS A 328 20.68 -6.73 -5.08
N LYS A 329 20.81 -6.61 -6.41
CA LYS A 329 19.97 -7.33 -7.39
C LYS A 329 20.17 -8.85 -7.33
N ARG A 330 21.43 -9.33 -7.24
CA ARG A 330 21.73 -10.77 -7.06
C ARG A 330 21.29 -11.32 -5.70
N ARG A 331 21.24 -10.50 -4.64
CA ARG A 331 20.71 -10.90 -3.32
C ARG A 331 19.18 -11.07 -3.36
N LEU A 332 18.47 -10.09 -3.93
CA LEU A 332 17.01 -10.12 -4.08
C LEU A 332 16.52 -11.22 -5.04
N ASP A 333 17.33 -11.58 -6.04
CA ASP A 333 17.02 -12.71 -6.93
C ASP A 333 17.36 -14.08 -6.33
N LYS A 334 18.23 -14.13 -5.30
CA LYS A 334 18.54 -15.36 -4.54
C LYS A 334 17.50 -15.68 -3.47
N GLU A 335 16.86 -14.65 -2.88
CA GLU A 335 15.75 -14.79 -1.93
C GLU A 335 14.51 -15.46 -2.55
N LYS A 336 14.42 -15.55 -3.88
CA LYS A 336 13.26 -16.09 -4.60
C LYS A 336 13.21 -17.62 -4.70
N PHE A 337 14.26 -18.32 -4.26
CA PHE A 337 14.42 -19.77 -4.46
C PHE A 337 14.49 -20.59 -3.17
N THR A 338 14.08 -20.05 -2.02
CA THR A 338 14.53 -20.60 -0.73
C THR A 338 13.46 -21.28 0.10
N SER A 339 12.18 -21.35 -0.25
CA SER A 339 11.23 -22.12 0.58
C SER A 339 11.55 -23.63 0.54
N LEU A 340 11.58 -24.26 1.71
CA LEU A 340 11.88 -25.68 1.84
C LEU A 340 10.75 -26.54 1.25
N SER A 341 9.50 -26.11 1.42
CA SER A 341 8.32 -26.75 0.82
C SER A 341 8.40 -26.80 -0.71
N VAL A 342 8.87 -25.72 -1.34
CA VAL A 342 9.13 -25.66 -2.79
C VAL A 342 10.24 -26.64 -3.18
N ALA A 343 11.28 -26.76 -2.37
CA ALA A 343 12.39 -27.67 -2.66
C ALA A 343 11.98 -29.14 -2.54
N CYS A 344 11.22 -29.52 -1.51
CA CYS A 344 10.69 -30.88 -1.34
C CYS A 344 9.85 -31.29 -2.55
N ILE A 345 8.89 -30.45 -2.97
CA ILE A 345 8.01 -30.80 -4.10
C ILE A 345 8.77 -30.85 -5.43
N LYS A 346 9.75 -29.95 -5.68
CA LYS A 346 10.56 -30.00 -6.91
C LYS A 346 11.39 -31.29 -7.03
N ARG A 347 11.88 -31.82 -5.89
CA ARG A 347 12.65 -33.07 -5.86
C ARG A 347 11.78 -34.30 -6.10
N LEU A 348 10.56 -34.28 -5.57
CA LEU A 348 9.56 -35.35 -5.74
C LEU A 348 8.78 -35.28 -7.07
N LEU A 349 8.71 -34.10 -7.71
CA LEU A 349 7.89 -33.88 -8.91
C LEU A 349 8.14 -34.91 -10.03
N PRO A 350 9.37 -35.34 -10.33
CA PRO A 350 9.60 -36.30 -11.40
C PRO A 350 9.10 -37.71 -11.08
N ILE A 351 8.94 -38.05 -9.79
CA ILE A 351 8.29 -39.29 -9.35
C ILE A 351 6.78 -39.17 -9.58
N GLY A 352 6.17 -38.06 -9.15
CA GLY A 352 4.74 -37.80 -9.38
C GLY A 352 4.38 -37.66 -10.87
N MET A 353 5.28 -37.18 -11.72
CA MET A 353 5.06 -37.14 -13.18
C MET A 353 5.18 -38.52 -13.84
N ASN A 354 5.94 -39.45 -13.24
CA ASN A 354 6.17 -40.79 -13.80
C ASN A 354 4.94 -41.70 -13.73
N THR A 355 3.93 -41.34 -12.90
CA THR A 355 2.66 -42.07 -12.81
C THR A 355 1.74 -41.82 -14.00
N PHE A 356 1.94 -40.69 -14.70
CA PHE A 356 1.18 -40.32 -15.88
C PHE A 356 1.85 -40.83 -17.15
N GLY A 357 1.06 -41.41 -18.05
CA GLY A 357 1.52 -41.71 -19.41
C GLY A 357 1.82 -40.44 -20.21
N GLY A 358 2.59 -40.54 -21.30
CA GLY A 358 2.94 -39.37 -22.11
C GLY A 358 1.74 -38.52 -22.58
N ARG A 359 0.60 -39.17 -22.85
CA ARG A 359 -0.67 -38.49 -23.19
C ARG A 359 -1.24 -37.69 -22.02
N GLU A 360 -1.24 -38.24 -20.81
CA GLU A 360 -1.77 -37.59 -19.62
C GLU A 360 -0.87 -36.43 -19.17
N GLN A 361 0.45 -36.57 -19.34
CA GLN A 361 1.38 -35.47 -19.11
C GLN A 361 1.12 -34.26 -20.02
N GLU A 362 0.78 -34.48 -21.30
CA GLU A 362 0.39 -33.40 -22.22
C GLU A 362 -0.89 -32.68 -21.73
N LEU A 363 -1.91 -33.43 -21.29
CA LEU A 363 -3.15 -32.87 -20.74
C LEU A 363 -2.91 -32.05 -19.47
N VAL A 364 -2.06 -32.53 -18.58
CA VAL A 364 -1.63 -31.80 -17.37
C VAL A 364 -0.95 -30.47 -17.74
N GLN A 365 -0.11 -30.46 -18.78
CA GLN A 365 0.52 -29.22 -19.26
C GLN A 365 -0.51 -28.26 -19.87
N LEU A 366 -1.49 -28.76 -20.63
CA LEU A 366 -2.56 -27.93 -21.20
C LEU A 366 -3.43 -27.29 -20.10
N ALA A 367 -3.82 -28.06 -19.08
CA ALA A 367 -4.54 -27.54 -17.91
C ALA A 367 -3.74 -26.45 -17.19
N LYS A 368 -2.43 -26.67 -17.00
CA LYS A 368 -1.53 -25.67 -16.42
C LYS A 368 -1.51 -24.38 -17.23
N HIS A 369 -1.40 -24.44 -18.56
CA HIS A 369 -1.42 -23.24 -19.41
C HIS A 369 -2.76 -22.51 -19.33
N LYS A 370 -3.88 -23.25 -19.35
CA LYS A 370 -5.22 -22.66 -19.22
C LYS A 370 -5.41 -21.92 -17.89
N MET A 371 -4.94 -22.50 -16.78
CA MET A 371 -4.94 -21.85 -15.46
C MET A 371 -4.10 -20.56 -15.44
N ILE A 372 -2.96 -20.54 -16.13
CA ILE A 372 -2.11 -19.34 -16.26
C ILE A 372 -2.82 -18.26 -17.07
N GLU A 373 -3.41 -18.62 -18.22
CA GLU A 373 -4.16 -17.69 -19.07
C GLU A 373 -5.33 -17.05 -18.33
N MET A 374 -6.14 -17.85 -17.63
CA MET A 374 -7.28 -17.35 -16.85
C MET A 374 -6.83 -16.38 -15.75
N LYS A 375 -5.72 -16.68 -15.09
CA LYS A 375 -5.17 -15.80 -14.06
C LYS A 375 -4.64 -14.49 -14.63
N ILE A 376 -3.92 -14.54 -15.76
CA ILE A 376 -3.43 -13.31 -16.44
C ILE A 376 -4.62 -12.43 -16.84
N ALA A 377 -5.67 -13.01 -17.43
CA ALA A 377 -6.87 -12.29 -17.83
C ALA A 377 -7.66 -11.70 -16.64
N HIS A 378 -7.58 -12.33 -15.46
CA HIS A 378 -8.17 -11.82 -14.23
C HIS A 378 -7.34 -10.69 -13.62
N ASP A 379 -6.01 -10.86 -13.55
CA ASP A 379 -5.09 -9.84 -13.04
C ASP A 379 -5.09 -8.56 -13.91
N GLU A 380 -5.37 -8.66 -15.22
CA GLU A 380 -5.54 -7.50 -16.12
C GLU A 380 -6.84 -6.71 -15.87
N LYS A 381 -7.87 -7.32 -15.26
CA LYS A 381 -9.16 -6.68 -14.99
C LYS A 381 -9.23 -5.94 -13.66
N ILE A 382 -8.26 -6.13 -12.76
CA ILE A 382 -8.30 -5.58 -11.40
C ILE A 382 -7.23 -4.50 -11.24
N GLU A 383 -7.69 -3.25 -11.17
CA GLU A 383 -6.86 -2.04 -11.12
C GLU A 383 -6.13 -1.86 -9.78
N ASN A 384 -6.63 -2.45 -8.68
CA ASN A 384 -6.00 -2.48 -7.35
C ASN A 384 -6.41 -3.76 -6.60
N PRO A 385 -5.67 -4.89 -6.76
CA PRO A 385 -5.99 -6.08 -6.01
C PRO A 385 -5.65 -5.83 -4.54
N THR A 386 -6.63 -5.97 -3.64
CA THR A 386 -6.35 -6.03 -2.20
C THR A 386 -5.41 -7.21 -1.94
N GLU A 387 -4.53 -7.12 -0.94
CA GLU A 387 -3.60 -8.22 -0.63
C GLU A 387 -4.31 -9.57 -0.45
N GLU A 388 -5.60 -9.57 -0.11
CA GLU A 388 -6.50 -10.74 0.01
C GLU A 388 -6.89 -11.37 -1.34
N GLN A 389 -7.11 -10.58 -2.38
CA GLN A 389 -7.43 -11.05 -3.74
C GLN A 389 -6.18 -11.54 -4.51
N MET A 390 -4.99 -11.42 -3.92
CA MET A 390 -3.69 -11.79 -4.51
C MET A 390 -3.21 -13.21 -4.15
N ILE A 391 -4.01 -13.97 -3.39
CA ILE A 391 -3.74 -15.38 -3.06
C ILE A 391 -3.88 -16.25 -4.32
N LEU A 392 -3.15 -17.37 -4.39
CA LEU A 392 -3.21 -18.34 -5.49
C LEU A 392 -4.53 -19.14 -5.52
N ASP A 393 -5.65 -18.54 -5.12
CA ASP A 393 -6.97 -19.16 -5.22
C ASP A 393 -7.57 -18.76 -6.58
N LEU A 394 -7.65 -19.72 -7.50
CA LEU A 394 -8.63 -19.66 -8.58
C LEU A 394 -10.00 -19.67 -7.90
N THR A 395 -10.94 -18.81 -8.33
CA THR A 395 -12.31 -18.89 -7.81
C THR A 395 -12.93 -20.24 -8.17
N GLY A 396 -13.88 -20.75 -7.38
CA GLY A 396 -14.53 -22.04 -7.63
C GLY A 396 -15.02 -22.20 -9.08
N ASP A 397 -15.57 -21.13 -9.65
CA ASP A 397 -16.03 -21.06 -11.04
C ASP A 397 -14.89 -21.22 -12.08
N GLN A 398 -13.69 -20.73 -11.78
CA GLN A 398 -12.51 -20.91 -12.64
C GLN A 398 -11.95 -22.33 -12.56
N GLU A 399 -12.02 -22.98 -11.39
CA GLU A 399 -11.65 -24.38 -11.25
C GLU A 399 -12.61 -25.30 -12.01
N GLU A 400 -13.92 -25.03 -11.94
CA GLU A 400 -14.96 -25.77 -12.66
C GLU A 400 -14.81 -25.62 -14.18
N SER A 401 -14.49 -24.42 -14.68
CA SER A 401 -14.23 -24.18 -16.11
C SER A 401 -12.99 -24.91 -16.62
N VAL A 402 -11.94 -25.05 -15.81
CA VAL A 402 -10.75 -25.83 -16.18
C VAL A 402 -11.04 -27.33 -16.15
N GLU A 403 -11.88 -27.79 -15.21
CA GLU A 403 -12.36 -29.17 -15.17
C GLU A 403 -13.23 -29.51 -16.39
N GLU A 404 -14.14 -28.62 -16.80
CA GLU A 404 -14.97 -28.78 -17.99
C GLU A 404 -14.12 -28.81 -19.27
N PHE A 405 -13.17 -27.88 -19.41
CA PHE A 405 -12.21 -27.86 -20.52
C PHE A 405 -11.37 -29.16 -20.61
N LEU A 406 -10.96 -29.70 -19.46
CA LEU A 406 -10.26 -30.98 -19.40
C LEU A 406 -11.17 -32.16 -19.78
N ARG A 407 -12.46 -32.12 -19.41
CA ARG A 407 -13.44 -33.14 -19.82
C ARG A 407 -13.61 -33.10 -21.33
N ASP A 408 -13.83 -31.93 -21.90
CA ASP A 408 -14.05 -31.75 -23.34
C ASP A 408 -12.87 -32.24 -24.18
N ILE A 409 -11.64 -31.90 -23.80
CA ILE A 409 -10.44 -32.36 -24.52
C ILE A 409 -10.21 -33.86 -24.34
N PHE A 410 -10.46 -34.40 -23.15
CA PHE A 410 -10.31 -35.83 -22.89
C PHE A 410 -11.31 -36.65 -23.73
N PHE A 411 -12.58 -36.21 -23.80
CA PHE A 411 -13.64 -36.83 -24.61
C PHE A 411 -13.40 -36.66 -26.12
N ALA A 412 -13.03 -35.47 -26.60
CA ALA A 412 -12.74 -35.22 -28.02
C ALA A 412 -11.55 -36.04 -28.54
N GLN A 413 -10.55 -36.31 -27.69
CA GLN A 413 -9.41 -37.14 -28.08
C GLN A 413 -9.68 -38.66 -28.00
N GLU A 414 -10.66 -39.13 -27.22
CA GLU A 414 -11.10 -40.54 -27.24
C GLU A 414 -11.92 -40.87 -28.49
N GLN A 415 -12.72 -39.92 -28.99
CA GLN A 415 -13.50 -40.08 -30.23
C GLN A 415 -12.64 -40.03 -31.51
N GLY A 416 -11.35 -39.69 -31.40
CA GLY A 416 -10.40 -39.76 -32.52
C GLY A 416 -10.47 -38.59 -33.50
N GLU A 417 -11.16 -37.50 -33.18
CA GLU A 417 -11.34 -36.36 -34.10
C GLU A 417 -10.12 -35.41 -34.20
N LEU A 418 -9.10 -35.57 -33.33
CA LEU A 418 -7.85 -34.79 -33.41
C LEU A 418 -6.59 -35.64 -33.67
N VAL A 419 -6.71 -36.71 -34.46
CA VAL A 419 -5.51 -37.37 -35.00
C VAL A 419 -5.09 -36.69 -36.30
N ASN A 420 -4.32 -35.61 -36.17
CA ASN A 420 -3.54 -35.12 -37.29
C ASN A 420 -2.53 -36.22 -37.66
N LYS A 421 -2.65 -36.81 -38.86
CA LYS A 421 -1.91 -38.02 -39.33
C LYS A 421 -0.37 -37.89 -39.31
N ASN A 422 0.18 -36.73 -38.96
CA ASN A 422 1.62 -36.45 -38.92
C ASN A 422 2.29 -36.59 -37.54
N ASN A 423 1.56 -36.85 -36.45
CA ASN A 423 2.17 -37.04 -35.13
C ASN A 423 2.48 -38.52 -34.83
N TRP A 424 3.52 -39.07 -35.47
CA TRP A 424 4.07 -40.39 -35.11
C TRP A 424 4.46 -40.46 -33.62
N GLN A 425 4.75 -39.30 -32.99
CA GLN A 425 5.00 -39.16 -31.56
C GLN A 425 3.78 -39.52 -30.69
N SER A 426 2.56 -39.08 -31.05
CA SER A 426 1.36 -39.41 -30.25
C SER A 426 0.99 -40.89 -30.35
N ALA A 427 1.22 -41.52 -31.51
CA ALA A 427 1.10 -42.96 -31.69
C ALA A 427 2.17 -43.75 -30.92
N LEU A 428 3.40 -43.22 -30.83
CA LEU A 428 4.50 -43.80 -30.04
C LEU A 428 4.23 -43.70 -28.53
N TYR A 429 3.79 -42.53 -28.03
CA TYR A 429 3.42 -42.33 -26.63
C TYR A 429 2.22 -43.18 -26.21
N ARG A 430 1.24 -43.40 -27.12
CA ARG A 430 0.17 -44.39 -26.90
C ARG A 430 0.73 -45.80 -26.73
N LYS A 431 1.73 -46.20 -27.53
CA LYS A 431 2.35 -47.53 -27.50
C LYS A 431 3.32 -47.75 -26.32
N ILE A 432 3.92 -46.68 -25.79
CA ILE A 432 4.78 -46.68 -24.61
C ILE A 432 3.95 -46.64 -23.31
N GLY A 433 2.86 -45.84 -23.27
CA GLY A 433 1.94 -45.80 -22.14
C GLY A 433 1.27 -47.15 -21.84
N SER A 434 0.98 -47.93 -22.89
CA SER A 434 0.46 -49.31 -22.74
C SER A 434 1.44 -50.28 -22.06
N LYS A 435 2.75 -49.99 -22.03
CA LYS A 435 3.73 -50.81 -21.28
C LYS A 435 3.85 -50.40 -19.80
N SER A 436 3.44 -49.19 -19.43
CA SER A 436 3.45 -48.69 -18.04
C SER A 436 2.28 -49.24 -17.21
N HIS A 437 1.18 -49.67 -17.84
CA HIS A 437 -0.01 -50.24 -17.19
C HIS A 437 0.17 -51.68 -16.63
N GLN A 438 1.39 -52.16 -16.37
CA GLN A 438 1.60 -53.46 -15.72
C GLN A 438 1.40 -53.44 -14.19
N THR A 439 1.12 -52.27 -13.59
CA THR A 439 0.76 -52.14 -12.17
C THR A 439 -0.76 -52.01 -11.98
N GLY A 440 -1.49 -53.10 -12.26
CA GLY A 440 -2.62 -53.61 -11.47
C GLY A 440 -3.81 -52.76 -10.98
N VAL A 441 -3.98 -51.47 -11.30
CA VAL A 441 -5.16 -50.70 -10.85
C VAL A 441 -5.83 -49.97 -12.01
N VAL A 442 -7.03 -50.44 -12.38
CA VAL A 442 -7.92 -49.73 -13.30
C VAL A 442 -8.57 -48.59 -12.53
N HIS A 443 -8.04 -47.37 -12.65
CA HIS A 443 -8.71 -46.18 -12.12
C HIS A 443 -9.95 -45.85 -12.95
N SER A 444 -11.05 -45.46 -12.28
CA SER A 444 -12.20 -44.85 -12.96
C SER A 444 -11.77 -43.55 -13.66
N GLN A 445 -12.32 -43.29 -14.85
CA GLN A 445 -11.99 -42.13 -15.70
C GLN A 445 -12.04 -40.80 -14.92
N GLU A 446 -13.00 -40.65 -14.01
CA GLU A 446 -13.15 -39.47 -13.17
C GLU A 446 -12.03 -39.33 -12.10
N SER A 447 -11.51 -40.46 -11.60
CA SER A 447 -10.40 -40.47 -10.63
C SER A 447 -9.09 -40.05 -11.29
N SER A 448 -8.84 -40.50 -12.53
CA SER A 448 -7.66 -40.09 -13.31
C SER A 448 -7.68 -38.60 -13.64
N MET A 449 -8.86 -38.04 -13.93
CA MET A 449 -9.05 -36.60 -14.14
C MET A 449 -8.78 -35.77 -12.89
N LYS A 450 -9.33 -36.18 -11.74
CA LYS A 450 -9.05 -35.53 -10.45
C LYS A 450 -7.56 -35.58 -10.11
N HIS A 451 -6.88 -36.67 -10.44
CA HIS A 451 -5.43 -36.79 -10.25
C HIS A 451 -4.64 -35.85 -11.18
N MET A 452 -5.01 -35.78 -12.47
CA MET A 452 -4.41 -34.83 -13.43
C MET A 452 -4.61 -33.37 -13.00
N LEU A 453 -5.80 -33.00 -12.53
CA LEU A 453 -6.07 -31.64 -12.06
C LEU A 453 -5.23 -31.29 -10.83
N LYS A 454 -5.12 -32.19 -9.84
CA LYS A 454 -4.26 -31.99 -8.67
C LYS A 454 -2.80 -31.76 -9.08
N MET A 455 -2.28 -32.54 -10.03
CA MET A 455 -0.94 -32.33 -10.58
C MET A 455 -0.81 -30.99 -11.32
N ALA A 456 -1.80 -30.61 -12.12
CA ALA A 456 -1.83 -29.33 -12.81
C ALA A 456 -1.81 -28.14 -11.83
N LYS A 457 -2.56 -28.22 -10.72
CA LYS A 457 -2.57 -27.21 -9.64
C LYS A 457 -1.19 -27.06 -8.98
N VAL A 458 -0.49 -28.18 -8.73
CA VAL A 458 0.87 -28.17 -8.18
C VAL A 458 1.85 -27.52 -9.16
N LEU A 459 1.78 -27.86 -10.45
CA LEU A 459 2.63 -27.27 -11.49
C LEU A 459 2.32 -25.78 -11.72
N PHE A 460 1.05 -25.40 -11.61
CA PHE A 460 0.61 -24.00 -11.67
C PHE A 460 1.19 -23.19 -10.51
N GLY A 461 1.07 -23.71 -9.27
CA GLY A 461 1.67 -23.10 -8.09
C GLY A 461 3.18 -22.96 -8.21
N LEU A 462 3.88 -24.01 -8.69
CA LEU A 462 5.32 -23.97 -8.97
C LEU A 462 5.70 -22.91 -10.01
N ASN A 463 4.96 -22.81 -11.11
CA ASN A 463 5.21 -21.81 -12.15
C ASN A 463 5.08 -20.37 -11.58
N PHE A 464 4.04 -20.12 -10.80
CA PHE A 464 3.83 -18.79 -10.20
C PHE A 464 4.91 -18.40 -9.18
N VAL A 465 5.46 -19.40 -8.46
CA VAL A 465 6.59 -19.20 -7.55
C VAL A 465 7.89 -18.92 -8.31
N ASP A 466 8.14 -19.64 -9.40
CA ASP A 466 9.36 -19.49 -10.22
C ASP A 466 9.32 -18.24 -11.12
N HIS A 467 8.12 -17.82 -11.53
CA HIS A 467 7.85 -16.71 -12.43
C HIS A 467 6.80 -15.75 -11.84
N PRO A 468 7.11 -15.04 -10.74
CA PRO A 468 6.20 -14.05 -10.20
C PRO A 468 5.96 -12.93 -11.24
N PRO A 469 4.71 -12.48 -11.45
CA PRO A 469 4.36 -11.56 -12.52
C PRO A 469 5.19 -10.27 -12.44
N THR A 470 5.80 -9.90 -13.57
CA THR A 470 6.70 -8.76 -13.72
C THR A 470 6.01 -7.40 -13.48
N HIS A 471 4.68 -7.35 -13.55
CA HIS A 471 3.88 -6.18 -13.16
C HIS A 471 4.13 -5.73 -11.70
N ARG A 472 4.64 -6.61 -10.83
CA ARG A 472 5.01 -6.25 -9.45
C ARG A 472 6.38 -5.57 -9.29
N ARG A 473 7.23 -5.51 -10.32
CA ARG A 473 8.63 -5.05 -10.17
C ARG A 473 8.90 -3.60 -10.56
N GLY A 474 7.90 -2.83 -10.97
CA GLY A 474 8.09 -1.47 -11.47
C GLY A 474 7.35 -0.36 -10.73
N THR A 475 6.34 -0.68 -9.91
CA THR A 475 5.37 0.31 -9.44
C THR A 475 5.69 0.93 -8.08
N TRP A 476 6.91 0.75 -7.57
CA TRP A 476 7.46 1.80 -6.70
C TRP A 476 7.95 2.93 -7.61
N ARG A 477 6.98 3.63 -8.25
CA ARG A 477 7.22 5.00 -8.71
C ARG A 477 7.87 5.70 -7.51
N LYS A 478 8.89 6.54 -7.72
CA LYS A 478 9.40 7.39 -6.64
C LYS A 478 8.25 8.31 -6.21
N LEU A 479 7.38 7.83 -5.31
CA LEU A 479 6.20 8.54 -4.81
C LEU A 479 6.59 9.86 -4.13
N VAL A 480 7.87 9.99 -3.75
CA VAL A 480 8.39 11.13 -3.03
C VAL A 480 9.59 11.71 -3.77
N SER A 481 9.44 12.97 -4.20
CA SER A 481 10.52 13.77 -4.80
C SER A 481 11.71 13.92 -3.86
N SER A 482 12.91 14.19 -4.39
CA SER A 482 14.11 14.39 -3.55
C SER A 482 13.93 15.56 -2.58
N GLN A 483 13.26 16.62 -3.02
CA GLN A 483 12.93 17.78 -2.19
C GLN A 483 11.94 17.42 -1.09
N ARG A 484 10.88 16.67 -1.40
CA ARG A 484 9.90 16.20 -0.40
C ARG A 484 10.53 15.26 0.62
N LYS A 485 11.52 14.44 0.24
CA LYS A 485 12.33 13.68 1.20
C LYS A 485 13.12 14.59 2.14
N LYS A 486 13.74 15.66 1.62
CA LYS A 486 14.43 16.66 2.46
C LYS A 486 13.46 17.36 3.41
N ALA A 487 12.25 17.69 2.96
CA ALA A 487 11.20 18.27 3.80
C ALA A 487 10.76 17.31 4.91
N ILE A 488 10.51 16.04 4.60
CA ILE A 488 10.20 15.00 5.60
C ILE A 488 11.34 14.87 6.62
N MET A 489 12.59 14.86 6.16
CA MET A 489 13.75 14.85 7.06
C MET A 489 13.88 16.13 7.90
N ALA A 490 13.37 17.27 7.42
CA ALA A 490 13.30 18.50 8.20
C ALA A 490 12.16 18.44 9.24
N CYS A 491 11.03 17.80 8.93
CA CYS A 491 9.95 17.56 9.90
C CYS A 491 10.44 16.78 11.13
N PHE A 492 11.25 15.73 10.92
CA PHE A 492 11.88 14.99 12.03
C PHE A 492 12.88 15.81 12.85
N ARG A 493 13.38 16.92 12.31
CA ARG A 493 14.27 17.87 13.00
C ARG A 493 13.53 19.04 13.63
N MET A 494 12.21 19.16 13.44
CA MET A 494 11.47 20.27 14.01
C MET A 494 11.45 20.18 15.53
N ALA A 495 11.73 21.32 16.17
CA ALA A 495 11.69 21.44 17.60
C ALA A 495 10.24 21.34 18.10
N PRO A 496 9.96 20.56 19.15
CA PRO A 496 8.61 20.48 19.71
C PRO A 496 8.19 21.82 20.32
N LEU A 497 6.90 22.14 20.29
CA LEU A 497 6.38 23.45 20.69
C LEU A 497 6.82 23.90 22.10
N HIS A 498 6.91 22.97 23.05
CA HIS A 498 7.36 23.26 24.42
C HIS A 498 8.82 23.71 24.53
N SER A 499 9.65 23.41 23.51
CA SER A 499 11.06 23.81 23.45
C SER A 499 11.27 25.14 22.71
N VAL A 500 10.22 25.70 22.11
CA VAL A 500 10.28 26.96 21.36
C VAL A 500 10.35 28.14 22.33
N PRO A 501 11.20 29.16 22.08
CA PRO A 501 11.24 30.36 22.91
C PRO A 501 9.87 31.04 23.03
N ARG A 502 9.52 31.48 24.26
CA ARG A 502 8.19 32.02 24.59
C ARG A 502 7.70 33.12 23.64
N HIS A 503 8.57 34.04 23.22
CA HIS A 503 8.21 35.12 22.30
C HIS A 503 7.81 34.60 20.91
N ARG A 504 8.47 33.54 20.40
CA ARG A 504 8.18 32.97 19.08
C ARG A 504 6.89 32.17 19.09
N ALA A 505 6.64 31.43 20.17
CA ALA A 505 5.37 30.76 20.39
C ALA A 505 4.21 31.77 20.46
N MET A 506 4.40 32.89 21.17
CA MET A 506 3.40 33.96 21.23
C MET A 506 3.10 34.56 19.85
N ASN A 507 4.12 34.80 19.02
CA ASN A 507 3.91 35.31 17.67
C ASN A 507 3.14 34.34 16.76
N MET A 508 3.45 33.03 16.85
CA MET A 508 2.69 32.00 16.13
C MET A 508 1.23 31.95 16.59
N PHE A 509 1.00 32.04 17.90
CA PHE A 509 -0.33 32.07 18.48
C PHE A 509 -1.12 33.30 18.05
N LEU A 510 -0.54 34.51 18.15
CA LEU A 510 -1.23 35.75 17.78
C LEU A 510 -1.64 35.77 16.31
N ARG A 511 -0.80 35.22 15.42
CA ARG A 511 -1.16 35.09 14.00
C ARG A 511 -2.34 34.15 13.79
N ALA A 512 -2.29 32.94 14.37
CA ALA A 512 -3.38 31.98 14.27
C ALA A 512 -4.67 32.50 14.92
N TYR A 513 -4.56 33.22 16.04
CA TYR A 513 -5.70 33.83 16.70
C TYR A 513 -6.34 34.94 15.84
N ARG A 514 -5.53 35.74 15.16
CA ARG A 514 -6.05 36.75 14.22
C ARG A 514 -6.82 36.09 13.07
N GLU A 515 -6.21 35.12 12.40
CA GLU A 515 -6.76 34.48 11.19
C GLU A 515 -7.98 33.56 11.50
N LEU A 516 -8.00 32.86 12.64
CA LEU A 516 -9.06 31.89 12.96
C LEU A 516 -10.17 32.45 13.86
N TRP A 517 -9.89 33.45 14.70
CA TRP A 517 -10.85 33.97 15.67
C TRP A 517 -11.28 35.39 15.35
N LEU A 518 -10.34 36.32 15.13
CA LEU A 518 -10.70 37.72 14.91
C LEU A 518 -11.31 37.99 13.54
N GLU A 519 -10.90 37.24 12.51
CA GLU A 519 -11.47 37.35 11.15
C GLU A 519 -12.83 36.64 11.01
N ALA A 520 -13.17 35.71 11.91
CA ALA A 520 -14.44 34.99 11.93
C ALA A 520 -15.53 35.67 12.79
N GLU A 521 -15.16 36.67 13.60
CA GLU A 521 -16.10 37.40 14.44
C GLU A 521 -17.02 38.30 13.57
N GLU A 522 -18.33 38.29 13.84
CA GLU A 522 -19.31 39.07 13.09
C GLU A 522 -18.96 40.57 13.06
N ASP A 523 -18.91 41.13 11.85
CA ASP A 523 -18.65 42.56 11.64
C ASP A 523 -19.91 43.39 11.97
N ALA A 524 -20.04 43.85 13.23
CA ALA A 524 -21.08 44.80 13.65
C ALA A 524 -20.98 46.19 12.98
N ARG A 525 -20.03 46.40 12.06
CA ARG A 525 -19.79 47.67 11.36
C ARG A 525 -20.90 48.03 10.39
N ALA A 526 -21.69 47.06 9.91
CA ALA A 526 -22.83 47.32 9.03
C ALA A 526 -23.89 48.25 9.69
N ARG A 527 -24.04 48.19 11.02
CA ARG A 527 -24.92 49.08 11.81
C ARG A 527 -24.50 50.55 11.75
N LEU A 528 -23.26 50.86 11.37
CA LEU A 528 -22.80 52.24 11.21
C LEU A 528 -23.62 52.99 10.16
N ILE A 529 -24.01 52.33 9.07
CA ILE A 529 -24.81 52.94 8.00
C ILE A 529 -26.24 53.25 8.48
N GLU A 530 -26.81 52.37 9.31
CA GLU A 530 -28.11 52.60 9.95
C GLU A 530 -28.05 53.81 10.88
N HIS A 531 -27.07 53.85 11.80
CA HIS A 531 -26.91 54.96 12.75
C HIS A 531 -26.70 56.32 12.06
N LEU A 532 -25.87 56.36 11.00
CA LEU A 532 -25.63 57.59 10.23
C LEU A 532 -26.90 58.12 9.55
N CYS A 533 -27.85 57.23 9.24
CA CYS A 533 -29.13 57.60 8.63
C CYS A 533 -30.20 57.94 9.69
N GLU A 534 -30.22 57.23 10.83
CA GLU A 534 -31.20 57.41 11.92
C GLU A 534 -30.96 58.71 12.71
N GLU A 535 -29.69 59.04 13.04
CA GLU A 535 -29.36 60.29 13.75
C GLU A 535 -29.82 61.53 12.97
N LEU A 536 -29.84 61.46 11.64
CA LEU A 536 -30.39 62.54 10.80
C LEU A 536 -31.91 62.62 10.85
N GLN A 537 -32.58 61.49 10.94
CA GLN A 537 -34.04 61.44 10.88
C GLN A 537 -34.60 62.00 12.20
N GLU A 538 -34.01 61.61 13.33
CA GLU A 538 -34.35 62.18 14.64
C GLU A 538 -34.05 63.68 14.75
N THR A 539 -32.91 64.13 14.23
CA THR A 539 -32.53 65.56 14.29
C THR A 539 -33.32 66.43 13.32
N ASN A 540 -33.62 65.93 12.11
CA ASN A 540 -34.51 66.64 11.17
C ASN A 540 -35.95 66.66 11.68
N ASP A 541 -36.44 65.58 12.30
CA ASP A 541 -37.80 65.53 12.87
C ASP A 541 -37.92 66.48 14.07
N GLN A 542 -36.86 66.62 14.88
CA GLN A 542 -36.78 67.62 15.96
C GLN A 542 -36.69 69.06 15.42
N GLU A 543 -35.86 69.34 14.40
CA GLU A 543 -35.75 70.67 13.79
C GLU A 543 -37.07 71.08 13.08
N VAL A 544 -37.76 70.14 12.40
CA VAL A 544 -39.07 70.36 11.78
C VAL A 544 -40.18 70.52 12.83
N ALA A 545 -40.11 69.82 13.97
CA ALA A 545 -41.02 70.02 15.09
C ALA A 545 -40.85 71.41 15.72
N THR A 546 -39.62 71.87 15.93
CA THR A 546 -39.35 73.24 16.42
C THR A 546 -39.80 74.32 15.44
N ILE A 547 -39.63 74.11 14.12
CA ILE A 547 -40.10 75.06 13.11
C ILE A 547 -41.65 75.07 13.03
N LYS A 548 -42.32 73.93 13.24
CA LYS A 548 -43.80 73.88 13.33
C LYS A 548 -44.34 74.57 14.59
N GLU A 549 -43.63 74.50 15.71
CA GLU A 549 -44.01 75.23 16.94
C GLU A 549 -43.78 76.75 16.80
N GLU A 550 -42.75 77.20 16.07
CA GLU A 550 -42.47 78.62 15.84
C GLU A 550 -43.32 79.27 14.73
N THR A 551 -43.99 78.48 13.87
CA THR A 551 -44.80 78.98 12.73
C THR A 551 -46.30 79.12 13.02
N GLU A 552 -46.78 78.76 14.22
CA GLU A 552 -48.17 79.06 14.63
C GLU A 552 -48.38 80.52 15.07
N SER A 553 -47.32 81.34 15.20
CA SER A 553 -47.44 82.67 15.80
C SER A 553 -47.20 83.89 14.91
N GLU A 554 -46.93 83.81 13.60
CA GLU A 554 -47.07 84.99 12.71
C GLU A 554 -46.94 84.67 11.21
N THR A 555 -47.54 85.55 10.42
CA THR A 555 -47.96 85.48 9.02
C THR A 555 -46.89 85.24 7.93
N GLU A 556 -47.41 84.75 6.80
CA GLU A 556 -46.84 84.64 5.43
C GLU A 556 -45.71 85.62 5.05
N ASN A 557 -44.74 85.05 4.30
CA ASN A 557 -43.65 85.66 3.52
C ASN A 557 -42.29 85.75 4.21
N LEU A 558 -41.57 84.63 4.24
CA LEU A 558 -40.16 84.59 3.82
C LEU A 558 -39.84 83.17 3.37
N THR A 559 -39.41 83.02 2.11
CA THR A 559 -38.77 81.82 1.59
C THR A 559 -37.48 81.55 2.38
N LEU A 560 -37.61 80.85 3.50
CA LEU A 560 -36.50 80.24 4.21
C LEU A 560 -36.28 78.88 3.57
N THR A 561 -35.24 78.81 2.75
CA THR A 561 -34.51 77.56 2.53
C THR A 561 -34.19 77.00 3.91
N ALA A 562 -35.03 76.10 4.43
CA ALA A 562 -34.66 75.25 5.53
C ALA A 562 -33.36 74.58 5.09
N THR A 563 -32.25 75.00 5.69
CA THR A 563 -30.95 74.40 5.47
C THR A 563 -31.01 73.03 6.11
N VAL A 564 -31.69 72.09 5.45
CA VAL A 564 -31.67 70.67 5.78
C VAL A 564 -30.20 70.32 5.89
N ARG A 565 -29.76 69.90 7.09
CA ARG A 565 -28.36 69.51 7.28
C ARG A 565 -28.04 68.47 6.21
N PRO A 566 -26.95 68.65 5.44
CA PRO A 566 -26.67 67.71 4.38
C PRO A 566 -26.39 66.36 5.02
N ASP A 567 -27.08 65.33 4.54
CA ASP A 567 -26.95 63.96 5.02
C ASP A 567 -25.46 63.53 5.08
N PRO A 568 -24.89 63.19 6.26
CA PRO A 568 -23.52 62.72 6.42
C PRO A 568 -23.10 61.62 5.46
N LEU A 569 -23.99 60.67 5.14
CA LEU A 569 -23.69 59.61 4.18
C LEU A 569 -23.61 60.16 2.75
N ARG A 570 -24.47 61.13 2.41
CA ARG A 570 -24.37 61.86 1.13
C ARG A 570 -23.11 62.74 1.06
N GLN A 571 -22.71 63.38 2.16
CA GLN A 571 -21.46 64.16 2.23
C GLN A 571 -20.24 63.27 2.06
N LEU A 572 -20.23 62.10 2.70
CA LEU A 572 -19.19 61.09 2.57
C LEU A 572 -19.07 60.63 1.11
N LEU A 573 -20.17 60.19 0.50
CA LEU A 573 -20.18 59.79 -0.91
C LEU A 573 -19.76 60.93 -1.84
N GLN A 574 -20.17 62.17 -1.57
CA GLN A 574 -19.73 63.32 -2.36
C GLN A 574 -18.22 63.58 -2.23
N CYS A 575 -17.64 63.39 -1.04
CA CYS A 575 -16.20 63.50 -0.82
C CYS A 575 -15.43 62.40 -1.57
N LEU A 576 -15.90 61.16 -1.48
CA LEU A 576 -15.33 60.00 -2.19
C LEU A 576 -15.45 60.17 -3.72
N ASN A 577 -16.54 60.77 -4.20
CA ASN A 577 -16.73 61.07 -5.62
C ASN A 577 -15.79 62.16 -6.11
N ARG A 578 -15.54 63.22 -5.32
CA ARG A 578 -14.53 64.24 -5.69
C ARG A 578 -13.14 63.64 -5.83
N ALA A 579 -12.79 62.69 -4.97
CA ALA A 579 -11.54 61.94 -5.07
C ALA A 579 -11.48 61.15 -6.38
N ALA A 580 -12.54 60.42 -6.75
CA ALA A 580 -12.62 59.68 -8.01
C ALA A 580 -12.59 60.57 -9.26
N THR A 581 -13.31 61.70 -9.27
CA THR A 581 -13.26 62.66 -10.40
C THR A 581 -11.86 63.28 -10.55
N THR A 582 -11.14 63.50 -9.43
CA THR A 582 -9.74 63.94 -9.48
C THR A 582 -8.83 62.83 -9.98
N ALA A 583 -9.10 61.58 -9.57
CA ALA A 583 -8.37 60.40 -10.01
C ALA A 583 -8.59 60.05 -11.49
N GLN A 584 -9.72 60.41 -12.11
CA GLN A 584 -9.91 60.30 -13.56
C GLN A 584 -8.82 61.05 -14.36
N MET A 585 -8.27 62.14 -13.81
CA MET A 585 -7.17 62.89 -14.42
C MET A 585 -5.77 62.30 -14.16
N PHE A 586 -5.60 61.49 -13.11
CA PHE A 586 -4.33 60.86 -12.70
C PHE A 586 -4.49 59.32 -12.66
N SER A 587 -3.64 58.59 -11.93
CA SER A 587 -3.91 57.19 -11.58
C SER A 587 -4.62 57.13 -10.23
N ILE A 588 -5.45 56.12 -10.00
CA ILE A 588 -6.11 55.94 -8.69
C ILE A 588 -5.05 55.50 -7.67
N THR A 589 -4.85 56.29 -6.62
CA THR A 589 -4.04 55.89 -5.45
C THR A 589 -4.92 55.10 -4.47
N GLU A 590 -4.39 54.03 -3.86
CA GLU A 590 -5.11 53.25 -2.85
C GLU A 590 -5.64 54.14 -1.71
N ASP A 591 -6.96 54.30 -1.67
CA ASP A 591 -7.65 55.00 -0.61
C ASP A 591 -8.23 53.99 0.39
N VAL A 592 -7.53 53.84 1.51
CA VAL A 592 -7.92 52.96 2.63
C VAL A 592 -9.31 53.34 3.17
N ILE A 593 -9.67 54.63 3.13
CA ILE A 593 -10.96 55.09 3.60
C ILE A 593 -12.05 54.59 2.65
N TYR A 594 -11.87 54.75 1.34
CA TYR A 594 -12.80 54.20 0.35
C TYR A 594 -12.96 52.69 0.48
N LEU A 595 -11.85 51.94 0.57
CA LEU A 595 -11.88 50.47 0.72
C LEU A 595 -12.73 50.04 1.92
N SER A 596 -12.53 50.68 3.07
CA SER A 596 -13.28 50.36 4.29
C SER A 596 -14.77 50.70 4.18
N TYR A 597 -15.12 51.88 3.64
CA TYR A 597 -16.52 52.28 3.51
C TYR A 597 -17.25 51.51 2.40
N ALA A 598 -16.59 51.15 1.31
CA ALA A 598 -17.17 50.30 0.27
C ALA A 598 -17.51 48.91 0.80
N ASP A 599 -16.64 48.30 1.62
CA ASP A 599 -16.91 47.02 2.29
C ASP A 599 -18.04 47.11 3.32
N ILE A 600 -18.08 48.20 4.11
CA ILE A 600 -19.17 48.42 5.09
C ILE A 600 -20.51 48.64 4.37
N MET A 601 -20.53 49.45 3.31
CA MET A 601 -21.73 49.70 2.53
C MET A 601 -22.22 48.44 1.82
N SER A 602 -21.31 47.61 1.29
CA SER A 602 -21.70 46.36 0.63
C SER A 602 -22.32 45.37 1.63
N LYS A 603 -21.69 45.18 2.79
CA LYS A 603 -22.23 44.36 3.89
C LYS A 603 -23.56 44.87 4.43
N SER A 604 -23.82 46.18 4.41
CA SER A 604 -25.10 46.74 4.85
C SER A 604 -26.29 46.39 3.94
N CYS A 605 -26.02 46.06 2.68
CA CYS A 605 -27.05 45.64 1.72
C CYS A 605 -27.17 44.12 1.58
N VAL A 606 -26.29 43.33 2.20
CA VAL A 606 -26.38 41.87 2.19
C VAL A 606 -27.13 41.44 3.44
N ILE A 607 -28.35 40.95 3.26
CA ILE A 607 -28.98 40.09 4.25
C ILE A 607 -28.39 38.71 3.97
N GLU A 608 -27.88 38.01 4.98
CA GLU A 608 -27.27 36.68 4.84
C GLU A 608 -28.20 35.77 4.04
N ASP A 609 -27.88 35.58 2.76
CA ASP A 609 -28.41 34.51 1.96
C ASP A 609 -27.65 33.26 2.39
N ASP A 610 -28.31 32.38 3.15
CA ASP A 610 -27.92 30.98 3.39
C ASP A 610 -27.96 30.17 2.08
N ASP A 611 -27.35 30.67 1.01
CA ASP A 611 -27.15 29.98 -0.26
C ASP A 611 -25.87 29.12 -0.25
N ASP A 612 -25.34 28.82 0.95
CA ASP A 612 -24.41 27.72 1.12
C ASP A 612 -25.21 26.43 1.28
N ASP A 613 -25.05 25.57 0.28
CA ASP A 613 -25.48 24.19 0.03
C ASP A 613 -25.24 23.21 1.22
N ASN A 614 -25.68 23.57 2.41
CA ASN A 614 -25.62 22.79 3.63
C ASN A 614 -27.02 22.26 3.99
N GLY A 615 -27.59 21.43 3.13
CA GLY A 615 -28.42 20.25 3.46
C GLY A 615 -29.54 20.33 4.53
N ALA A 616 -29.95 21.51 4.97
CA ALA A 616 -30.96 21.75 5.98
C ALA A 616 -31.91 22.81 5.44
N GLU A 617 -32.81 22.39 4.55
CA GLU A 617 -33.97 23.19 4.15
C GLU A 617 -34.88 23.41 5.38
N GLU A 618 -34.55 24.38 6.23
CA GLU A 618 -35.60 25.08 6.98
C GLU A 618 -36.35 25.95 5.96
N VAL A 619 -37.52 25.46 5.55
CA VAL A 619 -38.40 26.17 4.62
C VAL A 619 -38.85 27.48 5.27
N LYS A 620 -38.12 28.58 5.00
CA LYS A 620 -38.52 29.94 5.40
C LYS A 620 -39.95 30.21 4.92
N SER A 621 -40.76 30.84 5.76
CA SER A 621 -42.17 31.09 5.41
C SER A 621 -42.26 32.12 4.27
N PHE A 622 -43.29 32.04 3.42
CA PHE A 622 -43.50 33.02 2.34
C PHE A 622 -43.52 34.48 2.85
N GLN A 623 -44.05 34.70 4.06
CA GLN A 623 -44.09 36.02 4.68
C GLN A 623 -42.70 36.52 5.11
N GLU A 624 -41.81 35.62 5.50
CA GLU A 624 -40.44 35.92 5.89
C GLU A 624 -39.59 36.27 4.66
N GLN A 625 -39.69 35.50 3.57
CA GLN A 625 -39.03 35.81 2.30
C GLN A 625 -39.46 37.17 1.72
N GLU A 626 -40.75 37.51 1.81
CA GLU A 626 -41.24 38.81 1.34
C GLU A 626 -40.78 39.96 2.26
N MET A 627 -40.71 39.76 3.57
CA MET A 627 -40.12 40.74 4.50
C MET A 627 -38.63 40.95 4.26
N GLU A 628 -37.85 39.88 4.05
CA GLU A 628 -36.43 39.95 3.71
C GLU A 628 -36.22 40.72 2.41
N LYS A 629 -37.01 40.43 1.38
CA LYS A 629 -36.98 41.17 0.10
C LYS A 629 -37.30 42.65 0.28
N GLN A 630 -38.31 43.00 1.07
CA GLN A 630 -38.64 44.41 1.33
C GLN A 630 -37.54 45.12 2.13
N LYS A 631 -36.94 44.44 3.10
CA LYS A 631 -35.80 44.95 3.87
C LYS A 631 -34.58 45.18 2.96
N LEU A 632 -34.26 44.24 2.09
CA LEU A 632 -33.19 44.37 1.09
C LEU A 632 -33.41 45.59 0.19
N LEU A 633 -34.62 45.73 -0.37
CA LEU A 633 -34.96 46.87 -1.23
C LEU A 633 -34.87 48.20 -0.47
N TYR A 634 -35.29 48.25 0.78
CA TYR A 634 -35.17 49.44 1.62
C TYR A 634 -33.70 49.85 1.80
N GLU A 635 -32.84 48.88 2.14
CA GLU A 635 -31.40 49.09 2.35
C GLU A 635 -30.68 49.55 1.09
N GLN A 636 -30.94 48.90 -0.04
CA GLN A 636 -30.38 49.30 -1.34
C GLN A 636 -30.82 50.70 -1.75
N ASN A 637 -32.12 51.01 -1.62
CA ASN A 637 -32.66 52.32 -1.97
C ASN A 637 -32.13 53.40 -1.02
N ARG A 638 -31.87 53.08 0.25
CA ARG A 638 -31.25 54.02 1.21
C ARG A 638 -29.91 54.52 0.71
N LEU A 639 -29.05 53.63 0.22
CA LEU A 639 -27.74 53.98 -0.35
C LEU A 639 -27.87 54.65 -1.74
N ALA A 640 -28.70 54.10 -2.62
CA ALA A 640 -28.90 54.63 -3.98
C ALA A 640 -29.50 56.05 -3.97
N ASN A 641 -30.37 56.36 -3.00
CA ASN A 641 -30.92 57.71 -2.80
C ASN A 641 -29.86 58.77 -2.49
N ARG A 642 -28.70 58.36 -2.00
CA ARG A 642 -27.63 59.25 -1.53
C ARG A 642 -26.44 59.34 -2.48
N GLY A 643 -26.51 58.69 -3.64
CA GLY A 643 -25.48 58.79 -4.67
C GLY A 643 -24.55 57.56 -4.77
N ALA A 644 -24.87 56.44 -4.11
CA ALA A 644 -23.98 55.28 -4.08
C ALA A 644 -23.89 54.58 -5.46
N ALA A 645 -24.98 54.56 -6.22
CA ALA A 645 -25.04 53.94 -7.54
C ALA A 645 -24.13 54.67 -8.56
N GLU A 646 -24.15 56.00 -8.52
CA GLU A 646 -23.33 56.89 -9.34
C GLU A 646 -21.84 56.76 -8.94
N THR A 647 -21.58 56.58 -7.64
CA THR A 647 -20.23 56.36 -7.09
C THR A 647 -19.60 55.10 -7.69
N VAL A 648 -20.35 53.99 -7.74
CA VAL A 648 -19.87 52.73 -8.34
C VAL A 648 -19.44 52.93 -9.80
N LEU A 649 -20.28 53.57 -10.61
CA LEU A 649 -19.98 53.82 -12.03
C LEU A 649 -18.75 54.75 -12.20
N LEU A 650 -18.63 55.77 -11.34
CA LEU A 650 -17.52 56.71 -11.40
C LEU A 650 -16.17 56.04 -11.11
N TYR A 651 -16.10 55.15 -10.11
CA TYR A 651 -14.88 54.40 -9.77
C TYR A 651 -14.53 53.35 -10.85
N ILE A 652 -15.53 52.71 -11.47
CA ILE A 652 -15.29 51.83 -12.64
C ILE A 652 -14.68 52.64 -13.79
N SER A 653 -15.21 53.82 -14.08
CA SER A 653 -14.67 54.72 -15.12
C SER A 653 -13.26 55.22 -14.79
N ALA A 654 -13.00 55.57 -13.54
CA ALA A 654 -11.69 56.04 -13.09
C ALA A 654 -10.59 54.97 -13.19
N SER A 655 -10.96 53.68 -13.14
CA SER A 655 -9.98 52.56 -13.12
C SER A 655 -9.27 52.33 -14.45
N LYS A 656 -9.81 52.84 -15.58
CA LYS A 656 -9.20 52.76 -16.91
C LYS A 656 -8.74 51.34 -17.33
N GLY A 657 -9.40 50.30 -16.82
CA GLY A 657 -9.06 48.91 -17.16
C GLY A 657 -7.98 48.24 -16.29
N GLU A 658 -7.53 48.87 -15.21
CA GLU A 658 -6.61 48.27 -14.24
C GLU A 658 -7.38 47.49 -13.16
N ASN A 659 -7.02 46.22 -12.96
CA ASN A 659 -7.51 45.42 -11.84
C ASN A 659 -6.78 45.83 -10.55
N ASN A 660 -7.48 46.59 -9.70
CA ASN A 660 -6.98 47.07 -8.41
C ASN A 660 -7.96 46.68 -7.29
N GLU A 661 -7.48 46.57 -6.05
CA GLU A 661 -8.32 46.19 -4.89
C GLU A 661 -9.53 47.14 -4.70
N MET A 662 -9.36 48.43 -5.01
CA MET A 662 -10.46 49.40 -4.99
C MET A 662 -11.59 49.02 -5.96
N LEU A 663 -11.25 48.55 -7.16
CA LEU A 663 -12.24 48.13 -8.15
C LEU A 663 -12.97 46.86 -7.68
N GLN A 664 -12.26 45.91 -7.06
CA GLN A 664 -12.87 44.71 -6.49
C GLN A 664 -13.93 45.07 -5.43
N ARG A 665 -13.60 45.98 -4.51
CA ARG A 665 -14.56 46.48 -3.51
C ARG A 665 -15.69 47.31 -4.12
N THR A 666 -15.40 48.07 -5.18
CA THR A 666 -16.41 48.83 -5.94
C THR A 666 -17.43 47.89 -6.60
N LEU A 667 -16.96 46.82 -7.25
CA LEU A 667 -17.82 45.81 -7.87
C LEU A 667 -18.65 45.08 -6.82
N GLN A 668 -18.07 44.74 -5.66
CA GLN A 668 -18.79 44.14 -4.54
C GLN A 668 -19.94 45.03 -4.06
N LEU A 669 -19.70 46.34 -3.90
CA LEU A 669 -20.74 47.33 -3.60
C LEU A 669 -21.80 47.44 -4.72
N GLY A 670 -21.37 47.41 -5.99
CA GLY A 670 -22.28 47.42 -7.12
C GLY A 670 -23.21 46.20 -7.15
N ILE A 671 -22.67 45.02 -6.88
CA ILE A 671 -23.41 43.76 -6.79
C ILE A 671 -24.42 43.81 -5.65
N SER A 672 -24.02 44.25 -4.45
CA SER A 672 -24.94 44.32 -3.30
C SER A 672 -26.08 45.32 -3.52
N LEU A 673 -25.83 46.44 -4.20
CA LEU A 673 -26.85 47.43 -4.55
C LEU A 673 -27.86 46.92 -5.58
N LEU A 674 -27.42 46.05 -6.49
CA LEU A 674 -28.24 45.49 -7.56
C LEU A 674 -28.79 44.10 -7.24
N HIS A 675 -28.47 43.54 -6.07
CA HIS A 675 -28.87 42.20 -5.66
C HIS A 675 -30.39 42.04 -5.76
N GLY A 676 -30.85 40.99 -6.43
CA GLY A 676 -32.28 40.77 -6.70
C GLY A 676 -32.89 41.66 -7.79
N GLY A 677 -32.09 42.36 -8.60
CA GLY A 677 -32.56 43.11 -9.77
C GLY A 677 -33.33 44.39 -9.44
N ASN A 678 -32.79 45.25 -8.57
CA ASN A 678 -33.47 46.49 -8.17
C ASN A 678 -33.60 47.50 -9.33
N ARG A 679 -34.81 47.61 -9.87
CA ARG A 679 -35.16 48.49 -11.00
C ARG A 679 -34.88 49.98 -10.77
N GLU A 680 -35.03 50.47 -9.54
CA GLU A 680 -34.80 51.87 -9.22
C GLU A 680 -33.30 52.21 -9.30
N VAL A 681 -32.45 51.32 -8.80
CA VAL A 681 -30.99 51.45 -8.88
C VAL A 681 -30.52 51.36 -10.33
N GLN A 682 -31.01 50.36 -11.09
CA GLN A 682 -30.70 50.22 -12.52
C GLN A 682 -31.09 51.47 -13.32
N LYS A 683 -32.28 52.03 -13.06
CA LYS A 683 -32.75 53.24 -13.74
C LYS A 683 -31.85 54.44 -13.43
N ARG A 684 -31.47 54.64 -12.17
CA ARG A 684 -30.54 55.72 -11.78
C ARG A 684 -29.17 55.57 -12.44
N MET A 685 -28.62 54.36 -12.45
CA MET A 685 -27.36 54.08 -13.14
C MET A 685 -27.46 54.41 -14.63
N LEU A 686 -28.57 54.04 -15.28
CA LEU A 686 -28.80 54.32 -16.70
C LEU A 686 -28.98 55.81 -16.99
N ASP A 687 -29.77 56.51 -16.19
CA ASP A 687 -30.02 57.95 -16.33
C ASP A 687 -28.72 58.73 -16.13
N TYR A 688 -27.91 58.36 -15.13
CA TYR A 688 -26.58 58.94 -14.91
C TYR A 688 -25.65 58.73 -16.11
N LEU A 689 -25.59 57.53 -16.69
CA LEU A 689 -24.75 57.26 -17.87
C LEU A 689 -25.23 58.03 -19.10
N LYS A 690 -26.54 58.16 -19.30
CA LYS A 690 -27.12 58.95 -20.41
C LYS A 690 -26.84 60.44 -20.26
N GLU A 691 -26.91 60.99 -19.04
CA GLU A 691 -26.64 62.40 -18.75
C GLU A 691 -25.16 62.76 -18.86
N THR A 692 -24.29 61.95 -18.25
CA THR A 692 -22.83 62.18 -18.24
C THR A 692 -22.15 61.81 -19.55
N LYS A 693 -22.77 60.92 -20.35
CA LYS A 693 -22.20 60.35 -21.59
C LYS A 693 -20.83 59.73 -21.36
N ASP A 694 -20.67 59.05 -20.23
CA ASP A 694 -19.38 58.51 -19.79
C ASP A 694 -18.97 57.28 -20.62
N VAL A 695 -18.16 57.52 -21.64
CA VAL A 695 -17.49 56.48 -22.44
C VAL A 695 -16.43 55.72 -21.61
N GLY A 696 -15.85 56.36 -20.60
CA GLY A 696 -14.80 55.80 -19.74
C GLY A 696 -15.26 54.54 -19.02
N CYS A 697 -16.50 54.52 -18.54
CA CYS A 697 -17.09 53.35 -17.90
C CYS A 697 -17.09 52.11 -18.82
N PHE A 698 -17.57 52.25 -20.06
CA PHE A 698 -17.67 51.13 -21.00
C PHE A 698 -16.31 50.68 -21.54
N THR A 699 -15.41 51.62 -21.81
CA THR A 699 -14.04 51.30 -22.23
C THR A 699 -13.26 50.60 -21.12
N SER A 700 -13.46 51.02 -19.86
CA SER A 700 -12.89 50.36 -18.70
C SER A 700 -13.42 48.94 -18.54
N LEU A 701 -14.75 48.73 -18.60
CA LEU A 701 -15.36 47.39 -18.55
C LEU A 701 -14.84 46.47 -19.67
N ALA A 702 -14.76 46.97 -20.90
CA ALA A 702 -14.23 46.19 -22.02
C ALA A 702 -12.75 45.81 -21.82
N THR A 703 -11.94 46.73 -21.29
CA THR A 703 -10.52 46.47 -21.00
C THR A 703 -10.35 45.47 -19.85
N LEU A 704 -11.19 45.56 -18.80
CA LEU A 704 -11.21 44.60 -17.71
C LEU A 704 -11.58 43.19 -18.19
N MET A 705 -12.60 43.06 -19.04
CA MET A 705 -12.99 41.78 -19.65
C MET A 705 -11.86 41.19 -20.50
N ALA A 706 -11.14 42.02 -21.26
CA ALA A 706 -10.01 41.59 -22.07
C ALA A 706 -8.78 41.18 -21.24
N ASN A 707 -8.59 41.78 -20.07
CA ASN A 707 -7.48 41.50 -19.16
C ASN A 707 -7.75 40.36 -18.17
N CYS A 708 -9.00 39.85 -18.09
CA CYS A 708 -9.33 38.71 -17.24
C CYS A 708 -8.49 37.49 -17.63
N SER A 709 -7.86 36.86 -16.64
CA SER A 709 -7.04 35.69 -16.88
C SER A 709 -7.91 34.48 -17.25
N VAL A 710 -7.26 33.54 -17.92
CA VAL A 710 -7.85 32.29 -18.38
C VAL A 710 -6.94 31.16 -17.88
N LEU A 711 -7.49 29.95 -17.82
CA LEU A 711 -6.76 28.77 -17.37
C LEU A 711 -5.55 28.50 -18.29
N ASP A 712 -4.34 28.67 -17.76
CA ASP A 712 -3.11 28.42 -18.51
C ASP A 712 -2.50 27.06 -18.13
N LEU A 713 -2.30 26.21 -19.12
CA LEU A 713 -1.75 24.87 -18.92
C LEU A 713 -0.28 24.90 -18.48
N ASP A 714 0.51 25.87 -18.97
CA ASP A 714 1.93 25.97 -18.59
C ASP A 714 2.08 26.41 -17.12
N THR A 715 1.28 27.38 -16.70
CA THR A 715 1.22 27.83 -15.31
C THR A 715 0.69 26.71 -14.39
N PHE A 716 -0.30 25.93 -14.85
CA PHE A 716 -0.78 24.74 -14.13
C PHE A 716 0.34 23.73 -13.84
N GLU A 717 1.09 23.32 -14.88
CA GLU A 717 2.15 22.32 -14.72
C GLU A 717 3.28 22.82 -13.81
N ARG A 718 3.61 24.11 -13.88
CA ARG A 718 4.59 24.74 -12.99
C ARG A 718 4.13 24.70 -11.54
N ASN A 719 2.85 24.98 -11.28
CA ASN A 719 2.28 24.97 -9.94
C ASN A 719 2.27 23.56 -9.33
N ILE A 720 1.84 22.55 -10.09
CA ILE A 720 1.93 21.14 -9.65
C ILE A 720 3.38 20.78 -9.30
N LYS A 721 4.32 21.17 -10.16
CA LYS A 721 5.74 20.85 -9.96
C LYS A 721 6.31 21.54 -8.71
N ALA A 722 5.92 22.78 -8.44
CA ALA A 722 6.34 23.52 -7.24
C ALA A 722 5.79 22.86 -5.96
N GLU A 723 4.52 22.46 -5.96
CA GLU A 723 3.89 21.82 -4.81
C GLU A 723 4.46 20.42 -4.53
N VAL A 724 4.75 19.65 -5.59
CA VAL A 724 5.44 18.35 -5.46
C VAL A 724 6.85 18.49 -4.84
N LEU A 725 7.45 19.67 -4.94
CA LEU A 725 8.72 20.00 -4.28
C LEU A 725 8.53 20.44 -2.81
N GLY A 726 7.30 20.65 -2.33
CA GLY A 726 7.02 21.09 -0.96
C GLY A 726 7.35 22.56 -0.73
N VAL A 727 7.51 23.34 -1.80
CA VAL A 727 7.25 24.78 -1.76
C VAL A 727 5.73 24.86 -1.61
N GLY A 728 5.20 25.55 -0.60
CA GLY A 728 3.77 25.52 -0.26
C GLY A 728 2.83 25.81 -1.45
N ALA A 729 1.52 25.65 -1.24
CA ALA A 729 0.49 25.83 -2.28
C ALA A 729 0.52 27.21 -2.99
N ASP A 730 1.27 28.19 -2.47
CA ASP A 730 1.45 29.52 -3.07
C ASP A 730 2.64 29.62 -4.05
N GLY A 731 3.31 28.50 -4.37
CA GLY A 731 4.39 28.48 -5.36
C GLY A 731 5.58 29.40 -5.00
N MET A 732 6.46 29.69 -5.95
CA MET A 732 7.59 30.62 -5.74
C MET A 732 7.19 32.11 -5.89
N ALA A 733 5.96 32.41 -6.32
CA ALA A 733 5.56 33.76 -6.73
C ALA A 733 4.10 34.15 -6.38
N GLY A 734 3.31 33.32 -5.69
CA GLY A 734 1.92 33.64 -5.35
C GLY A 734 0.93 33.60 -6.52
N GLU A 735 1.39 33.46 -7.77
CA GLU A 735 0.54 33.34 -8.96
C GLU A 735 -0.10 31.95 -9.06
N LYS A 736 -1.28 31.82 -8.44
CA LYS A 736 -2.16 30.68 -8.66
C LYS A 736 -2.68 30.70 -10.10
N ASN A 737 -2.91 29.53 -10.67
CA ASN A 737 -3.58 29.45 -11.96
C ASN A 737 -5.01 29.98 -11.79
N LEU A 738 -5.46 30.86 -12.69
CA LEU A 738 -6.75 31.54 -12.61
C LEU A 738 -6.94 32.27 -11.25
N HIS A 739 -5.96 33.09 -10.86
CA HIS A 739 -5.93 33.80 -9.57
C HIS A 739 -7.00 34.89 -9.44
N ASP A 740 -7.50 35.42 -10.54
CA ASP A 740 -8.51 36.49 -10.61
C ASP A 740 -9.93 35.97 -10.83
N ALA A 741 -10.17 34.65 -10.68
CA ALA A 741 -11.48 34.04 -10.90
C ALA A 741 -12.62 34.77 -10.16
N ASP A 742 -12.40 35.11 -8.88
CA ASP A 742 -13.41 35.79 -8.04
C ASP A 742 -13.70 37.21 -8.54
N PHE A 743 -12.68 37.90 -9.05
CA PHE A 743 -12.81 39.21 -9.67
C PHE A 743 -13.60 39.10 -10.99
N THR A 744 -13.25 38.14 -11.85
CA THR A 744 -13.94 37.89 -13.12
C THR A 744 -15.41 37.54 -12.90
N ILE A 745 -15.71 36.67 -11.92
CA ILE A 745 -17.09 36.33 -11.53
C ILE A 745 -17.83 37.60 -11.07
N SER A 746 -17.21 38.43 -10.23
CA SER A 746 -17.81 39.67 -9.75
C SER A 746 -18.09 40.66 -10.87
N LEU A 747 -17.15 40.80 -11.83
CA LEU A 747 -17.31 41.67 -12.99
C LEU A 747 -18.51 41.25 -13.85
N PHE A 748 -18.59 39.96 -14.21
CA PHE A 748 -19.71 39.44 -14.97
C PHE A 748 -21.01 39.47 -14.17
N ARG A 749 -21.00 39.15 -12.87
CA ARG A 749 -22.18 39.27 -12.01
C ARG A 749 -22.71 40.69 -11.95
N PHE A 750 -21.84 41.69 -11.83
CA PHE A 750 -22.25 43.10 -11.91
C PHE A 750 -22.95 43.40 -13.25
N CYS A 751 -22.38 42.99 -14.38
CA CYS A 751 -23.01 43.19 -15.68
C CYS A 751 -24.34 42.43 -15.85
N GLN A 752 -24.47 41.23 -15.27
CA GLN A 752 -25.72 40.46 -15.23
C GLN A 752 -26.82 41.28 -14.53
N LEU A 753 -26.53 41.76 -13.33
CA LEU A 753 -27.48 42.45 -12.45
C LEU A 753 -27.98 43.78 -13.03
N LEU A 754 -27.24 44.39 -13.97
CA LEU A 754 -27.70 45.58 -14.70
C LEU A 754 -28.86 45.27 -15.66
N CYS A 755 -28.93 44.05 -16.18
CA CYS A 755 -29.95 43.61 -17.15
C CYS A 755 -31.04 42.72 -16.53
N GLU A 756 -30.80 42.18 -15.34
CA GLU A 756 -31.75 41.34 -14.61
C GLU A 756 -33.11 42.05 -14.41
N GLY A 757 -34.21 41.30 -14.49
CA GLY A 757 -35.57 41.88 -14.45
C GLY A 757 -36.07 42.41 -15.80
N HIS A 758 -35.51 41.90 -16.90
CA HIS A 758 -35.86 42.20 -18.29
C HIS A 758 -35.76 43.70 -18.62
N ASN A 759 -34.65 44.34 -18.24
CA ASN A 759 -34.44 45.77 -18.48
C ASN A 759 -33.96 46.04 -19.92
N LEU A 760 -34.92 46.12 -20.84
CA LEU A 760 -34.67 46.32 -22.27
C LEU A 760 -33.89 47.61 -22.59
N GLU A 761 -34.06 48.67 -21.79
CA GLU A 761 -33.31 49.91 -22.02
C GLU A 761 -31.82 49.73 -21.72
N PHE A 762 -31.49 49.08 -20.60
CA PHE A 762 -30.11 48.82 -20.22
C PHE A 762 -29.45 47.82 -21.17
N GLN A 763 -30.14 46.74 -21.55
CA GLN A 763 -29.68 45.77 -22.57
C GLN A 763 -29.30 46.47 -23.88
N ASN A 764 -30.15 47.38 -24.39
CA ASN A 764 -29.85 48.13 -25.60
C ASN A 764 -28.69 49.11 -25.42
N TYR A 765 -28.56 49.72 -24.24
CA TYR A 765 -27.49 50.67 -23.95
C TYR A 765 -26.12 50.00 -23.80
N LEU A 766 -26.04 48.77 -23.29
CA LEU A 766 -24.80 47.96 -23.29
C LEU A 766 -24.32 47.59 -24.70
N ARG A 767 -25.26 47.46 -25.65
CA ARG A 767 -24.97 47.17 -27.06
C ARG A 767 -24.62 48.40 -27.87
N SER A 768 -25.32 49.50 -27.61
CA SER A 768 -25.18 50.74 -28.37
C SER A 768 -25.47 51.98 -27.52
N GLN A 769 -24.42 52.71 -27.16
CA GLN A 769 -24.56 53.96 -26.41
C GLN A 769 -25.00 55.12 -27.32
N THR A 770 -26.32 55.26 -27.52
CA THR A 770 -26.90 56.36 -28.29
C THR A 770 -26.65 57.70 -27.58
N GLY A 771 -25.94 58.61 -28.25
CA GLY A 771 -25.61 59.94 -27.72
C GLY A 771 -24.16 60.14 -27.26
N SER A 772 -23.34 59.08 -27.25
CA SER A 772 -21.89 59.09 -27.02
C SER A 772 -21.09 59.12 -28.33
N ASN A 773 -19.84 59.61 -28.30
CA ASN A 773 -18.99 59.73 -29.50
C ASN A 773 -18.42 58.40 -29.98
N THR A 774 -18.24 57.44 -29.08
CA THR A 774 -17.71 56.10 -29.35
C THR A 774 -18.63 55.06 -28.74
N ASN A 775 -18.86 53.98 -29.49
CA ASN A 775 -19.71 52.88 -29.07
C ASN A 775 -18.84 51.67 -28.72
N VAL A 776 -19.04 51.12 -27.53
CA VAL A 776 -18.37 49.91 -27.03
C VAL A 776 -19.44 48.86 -26.81
N ASN A 777 -19.36 47.75 -27.53
CA ASN A 777 -20.34 46.68 -27.44
C ASN A 777 -19.91 45.65 -26.39
N ILE A 778 -20.43 45.78 -25.18
CA ILE A 778 -20.08 44.91 -24.04
C ILE A 778 -20.50 43.45 -24.28
N ILE A 779 -21.56 43.23 -25.05
CA ILE A 779 -22.03 41.88 -25.40
C ILE A 779 -20.97 41.17 -26.24
N ILE A 780 -20.35 41.86 -27.21
CA ILE A 780 -19.26 41.29 -28.00
C ILE A 780 -18.04 41.00 -27.12
N CYS A 781 -17.65 41.93 -26.24
CA CYS A 781 -16.53 41.69 -25.30
C CYS A 781 -16.77 40.47 -24.40
N THR A 782 -18.01 40.25 -23.96
CA THR A 782 -18.40 39.07 -23.15
C THR A 782 -18.27 37.78 -23.97
N VAL A 783 -18.69 37.79 -25.25
CA VAL A 783 -18.55 36.64 -26.16
C VAL A 783 -17.09 36.37 -26.50
N ASP A 784 -16.27 37.41 -26.72
CA ASP A 784 -14.84 37.26 -26.99
C ASP A 784 -14.13 36.60 -25.80
N TYR A 785 -14.46 36.99 -24.57
CA TYR A 785 -13.94 36.31 -23.37
C TYR A 785 -14.38 34.84 -23.33
N LEU A 786 -15.65 34.54 -23.63
CA LEU A 786 -16.15 33.16 -23.66
C LEU A 786 -15.40 32.28 -24.68
N LEU A 787 -15.04 32.83 -25.84
CA LEU A 787 -14.24 32.12 -26.84
C LEU A 787 -12.84 31.78 -26.30
N THR A 788 -12.15 32.75 -25.69
CA THR A 788 -10.83 32.50 -25.08
C THR A 788 -10.89 31.47 -23.95
N LEU A 789 -11.95 31.50 -23.13
CA LEU A 789 -12.18 30.53 -22.07
C LEU A 789 -12.47 29.13 -22.63
N GLN A 790 -13.20 29.04 -23.75
CA GLN A 790 -13.51 27.78 -24.42
C GLN A 790 -12.26 27.11 -25.01
N GLU A 791 -11.37 27.87 -25.65
CA GLU A 791 -10.10 27.37 -26.18
C GLU A 791 -9.24 26.78 -25.04
N SER A 792 -9.11 27.50 -23.95
CA SER A 792 -8.36 27.06 -22.77
C SER A 792 -8.95 25.80 -22.11
N LEU A 793 -10.28 25.73 -21.95
CA LEU A 793 -10.94 24.53 -21.42
C LEU A 793 -10.73 23.31 -22.33
N MET A 794 -10.68 23.51 -23.66
CA MET A 794 -10.36 22.43 -24.59
C MET A 794 -8.92 21.94 -24.46
N ASP A 795 -7.96 22.84 -24.32
CA ASP A 795 -6.55 22.47 -24.11
C ASP A 795 -6.39 21.66 -22.81
N PHE A 796 -7.08 22.07 -21.76
CA PHE A 796 -7.09 21.35 -20.49
C PHE A 796 -7.78 19.97 -20.60
N TYR A 797 -8.88 19.87 -21.36
CA TYR A 797 -9.51 18.58 -21.68
C TYR A 797 -8.53 17.64 -22.39
N TRP A 798 -7.83 18.12 -23.42
CA TRP A 798 -6.85 17.31 -24.16
C TRP A 798 -5.67 16.87 -23.29
N HIS A 799 -5.22 17.71 -22.35
CA HIS A 799 -4.19 17.34 -21.38
C HIS A 799 -4.60 16.14 -20.49
N TYR A 800 -5.88 16.03 -20.14
CA TYR A 800 -6.42 14.92 -19.34
C TYR A 800 -7.00 13.77 -20.16
N SER A 801 -7.30 13.96 -21.44
CA SER A 801 -7.89 12.94 -22.32
C SER A 801 -7.06 11.64 -22.40
N GLY A 802 -5.74 11.75 -22.29
CA GLY A 802 -4.83 10.60 -22.25
C GLY A 802 -4.60 9.98 -20.87
N LYS A 803 -5.23 10.49 -19.81
CA LYS A 803 -5.06 10.04 -18.43
C LYS A 803 -6.34 9.33 -17.95
N GLU A 804 -6.19 8.21 -17.24
CA GLU A 804 -7.33 7.44 -16.70
C GLU A 804 -8.09 8.18 -15.60
N THR A 805 -7.42 9.06 -14.85
CA THR A 805 -8.03 9.84 -13.76
C THR A 805 -7.53 11.29 -13.75
N VAL A 806 -8.43 12.20 -13.36
CA VAL A 806 -8.11 13.61 -13.07
C VAL A 806 -7.69 13.73 -11.61
N ASP A 807 -6.55 14.36 -11.36
CA ASP A 807 -6.01 14.63 -10.03
C ASP A 807 -6.80 15.73 -9.29
N ALA A 808 -6.61 15.84 -7.98
CA ALA A 808 -7.35 16.81 -7.16
C ALA A 808 -7.13 18.26 -7.62
N HIS A 809 -5.89 18.62 -7.97
CA HIS A 809 -5.55 19.93 -8.53
C HIS A 809 -6.21 20.21 -9.88
N GLY A 810 -6.25 19.19 -10.75
CA GLY A 810 -6.98 19.27 -12.01
C GLY A 810 -8.47 19.55 -11.77
N LYS A 811 -9.09 18.82 -10.82
CA LYS A 811 -10.50 19.01 -10.45
C LYS A 811 -10.77 20.42 -9.91
N GLU A 812 -9.96 20.91 -8.97
CA GLU A 812 -10.16 22.24 -8.38
C GLU A 812 -10.09 23.35 -9.44
N ASN A 813 -9.08 23.31 -10.32
CA ASN A 813 -8.92 24.31 -11.38
C ASN A 813 -10.01 24.20 -12.45
N PHE A 814 -10.44 22.98 -12.82
CA PHE A 814 -11.59 22.78 -13.71
C PHE A 814 -12.88 23.33 -13.10
N CYS A 815 -13.16 23.04 -11.82
CA CYS A 815 -14.33 23.56 -11.12
C CYS A 815 -14.33 25.09 -11.07
N ARG A 816 -13.17 25.71 -10.78
CA ARG A 816 -13.02 27.16 -10.79
C ARG A 816 -13.31 27.76 -12.17
N ALA A 817 -12.75 27.19 -13.24
CA ALA A 817 -13.00 27.64 -14.61
C ALA A 817 -14.46 27.43 -15.04
N ILE A 818 -15.09 26.32 -14.62
CA ILE A 818 -16.52 26.06 -14.89
C ILE A 818 -17.40 27.08 -14.16
N ASN A 819 -17.07 27.48 -12.94
CA ASN A 819 -17.83 28.51 -12.22
C ASN A 819 -17.76 29.87 -12.94
N VAL A 820 -16.58 30.25 -13.46
CA VAL A 820 -16.43 31.43 -14.31
C VAL A 820 -17.30 31.30 -15.56
N ALA A 821 -17.22 30.16 -16.27
CA ALA A 821 -18.03 29.91 -17.47
C ALA A 821 -19.54 29.97 -17.18
N LYS A 822 -20.00 29.38 -16.06
CA LYS A 822 -21.39 29.42 -15.60
C LYS A 822 -21.85 30.86 -15.44
N GLN A 823 -21.05 31.71 -14.79
CA GLN A 823 -21.38 33.12 -14.61
C GLN A 823 -21.46 33.87 -15.95
N VAL A 824 -20.54 33.60 -16.89
CA VAL A 824 -20.58 34.19 -18.23
C VAL A 824 -21.83 33.75 -19.00
N PHE A 825 -22.21 32.47 -18.95
CA PHE A 825 -23.47 32.02 -19.57
C PHE A 825 -24.69 32.72 -18.97
N ASN A 826 -24.74 32.86 -17.64
CA ASN A 826 -25.82 33.58 -16.95
C ASN A 826 -25.89 35.05 -17.38
N THR A 827 -24.75 35.72 -17.62
CA THR A 827 -24.78 37.09 -18.17
C THR A 827 -25.36 37.14 -19.57
N LEU A 828 -24.94 36.22 -20.44
CA LEU A 828 -25.39 36.20 -21.83
C LEU A 828 -26.88 35.89 -21.92
N THR A 829 -27.42 35.05 -21.04
CA THR A 829 -28.87 34.80 -20.97
C THR A 829 -29.62 36.06 -20.58
N GLU A 830 -29.19 36.79 -19.54
CA GLU A 830 -29.86 38.03 -19.11
C GLU A 830 -29.75 39.17 -20.14
N TYR A 831 -28.76 39.15 -21.04
CA TYR A 831 -28.69 40.09 -22.16
C TYR A 831 -29.74 39.85 -23.25
N ILE A 832 -30.24 38.62 -23.39
CA ILE A 832 -31.18 38.22 -24.48
C ILE A 832 -32.57 37.81 -23.99
N GLN A 833 -32.74 37.73 -22.68
CA GLN A 833 -33.99 37.39 -21.97
C GLN A 833 -34.92 38.60 -21.89
#